data_AF-A0A2P6NF65-F1
#
_entry.id   AF-A0A2P6NF65-F1
#
_cell.length_a   1.000
_cell.length_b   1.000
_cell.length_c   1.000
_cell.angle_alpha   90.00
_cell.angle_beta   90.00
_cell.angle_gamma   90.00
#
_symmetry.space_group_name_H-M   'P 1'
#
loop_
_entity.id
_entity.type
_entity.pdbx_description
1 polymer ?
#
loop_
_entity_poly.entity_id
_entity_poly.type
_entity_poly.pdbx_seq_one_letter_code
_entity_poly.pdbx_strand_id
1 'polypeptide(L)'
;MSQHNTDETIDVFCSRYLLDGSNEEDEGFDYERHGEEAIIIVNSVLPKHLSRFWNGSTKVMVVCADGGANRLHDFWETEEQRASHIPNIIRGDLDSIRPEVKLYYQNKGAEIIHNLDQDTTDLTKCLSSVPPSKRTLVMGAFGGNFSQEISNINSLYNEKDRSIVLLGEENAALLFLPGKSYNVHCRVGPKVGLLPIGSRCRSCTSTGLRWNLNDTPLEFGDLVSTSNEMKEKRGTIRVSDAIIWTTLRSMCSILRLMTRNTALECHLYLESLTFFDKLRNQTRHRDKEEHTRSNTNMRATGLLLIFLSIVSCTFALRLEAEHGHVIGNAVHRSQMEGFSNNAYVSLVERGRLILTVNAQSDRAHPAAVHYTSLADCGLSVQVNGHSHPQSYIKSSSRGVHQLRLHLRRGINTIVFEHLYGHANIDFLDIPGLLPLNSRGATVQYYLIEAEDATHTGQQIGPDRTYQQLPSEASGRKAVQISGDSFVEFTLSGDANAMAIRFSIPDSADGSGQKVAQLRVTSSDGYDEMHEVTSKFSWAYGSYPFTKHPSDGGPHHFYDDIRFLFNRTLSAGDKVKVQGVTTGMTYTIDLADFYTAPEPYTQPKDPFVSVVDYGADPTGQKDSTDAIQKAIDDASANGKVVWLPQGRFAVKARFTLDKVTVRGAGPWYTEVFATVNHGVGFFSKTADAGGSTNVNLFDFSITGLTNVRDDSQADSGTGGAPSLSLFQNLWIEHTKCGMWLDGPFDGLHVVGTTMRNTYADGVNFHLGVTNSVVEQCDLRNLGDDGLAMWSEKKPDVGNVFKFNTVKVPVLANGIAIYGGRDNSATDNYVAESICDGAGLQVANRFDAIALSGHTDMSRNVIERCGAPSRFGAWHNGAIWVWANQGPITNVTFEDVEIYNSSWAGVTFWDGNSDVTFKNVTVDTADWVFELHSCAGKAELTNVVARNIAVVGIASCVGGGFTFDDITGNDYPNTTKCMGF
;
A
#
# COMPACT_ATOMS: atom_id res chain seq x y z
N MET A 1 34.81 54.30 21.36
CA MET A 1 34.79 54.09 19.90
C MET A 1 33.53 53.33 19.58
N SER A 2 32.61 53.97 18.87
CA SER A 2 31.39 53.37 18.34
C SER A 2 31.76 52.31 17.31
N GLN A 3 31.53 51.03 17.62
CA GLN A 3 31.35 50.03 16.57
C GLN A 3 29.85 49.88 16.36
N HIS A 4 29.38 50.46 15.26
CA HIS A 4 28.13 50.05 14.64
C HIS A 4 28.22 48.54 14.38
N ASN A 5 27.52 47.71 15.16
CA ASN A 5 27.16 46.37 14.69
C ASN A 5 26.09 46.56 13.62
N THR A 6 26.53 46.77 12.38
CA THR A 6 25.69 46.47 11.23
C THR A 6 25.49 44.97 11.23
N ASP A 7 24.33 44.47 11.69
CA ASP A 7 23.97 43.06 11.55
C ASP A 7 24.18 42.66 10.10
N GLU A 8 25.13 41.76 9.85
CA GLU A 8 25.41 41.24 8.53
C GLU A 8 24.12 40.62 8.00
N THR A 9 23.63 41.16 6.89
CA THR A 9 22.38 40.70 6.29
C THR A 9 22.71 39.68 5.20
N ILE A 10 22.17 38.47 5.33
CA ILE A 10 22.37 37.38 4.37
C ILE A 10 21.06 37.12 3.64
N ASP A 11 21.06 37.21 2.32
CA ASP A 11 19.90 36.84 1.51
C ASP A 11 19.92 35.34 1.15
N VAL A 12 18.82 34.65 1.44
CA VAL A 12 18.61 33.22 1.16
C VAL A 12 17.47 33.09 0.15
N PHE A 13 17.76 32.65 -1.07
CA PHE A 13 16.76 32.49 -2.12
C PHE A 13 16.35 31.02 -2.26
N CYS A 14 15.14 30.67 -1.84
CA CYS A 14 14.61 29.30 -1.97
C CYS A 14 14.61 28.82 -3.42
N SER A 15 14.36 29.73 -4.37
CA SER A 15 14.24 29.41 -5.79
C SER A 15 15.51 28.82 -6.39
N ARG A 16 16.68 29.14 -5.80
CA ARG A 16 17.98 28.62 -6.23
C ARG A 16 18.18 27.14 -5.88
N TYR A 17 17.37 26.59 -5.00
CA TYR A 17 17.56 25.24 -4.46
C TYR A 17 16.43 24.27 -4.83
N LEU A 18 15.19 24.75 -5.01
CA LEU A 18 13.99 23.90 -5.02
C LEU A 18 12.96 24.21 -6.13
N LEU A 19 13.35 24.82 -7.26
CA LEU A 19 12.40 25.16 -8.34
C LEU A 19 12.15 24.05 -9.37
N ASP A 20 10.91 24.02 -9.85
CA ASP A 20 10.47 23.46 -11.15
C ASP A 20 10.74 24.45 -12.28
N GLY A 21 11.22 23.96 -13.43
CA GLY A 21 11.63 24.77 -14.59
C GLY A 21 10.49 25.45 -15.37
N SER A 22 9.57 26.18 -14.72
CA SER A 22 8.58 27.03 -15.39
C SER A 22 8.98 28.51 -15.38
N ASN A 23 9.09 29.07 -16.58
CA ASN A 23 9.80 30.29 -16.97
C ASN A 23 9.01 31.62 -16.83
N GLU A 24 8.05 31.78 -15.91
CA GLU A 24 7.12 32.93 -16.01
C GLU A 24 7.08 33.98 -14.88
N GLU A 25 7.87 33.91 -13.80
CA GLU A 25 7.81 34.97 -12.75
C GLU A 25 9.13 35.39 -12.08
N ASP A 26 10.29 35.21 -12.72
CA ASP A 26 11.58 35.75 -12.22
C ASP A 26 12.19 36.76 -13.23
N GLU A 27 11.44 37.80 -13.58
CA GLU A 27 12.02 38.98 -14.25
C GLU A 27 12.93 39.73 -13.26
N GLY A 28 14.23 39.47 -13.34
CA GLY A 28 15.27 40.28 -12.68
C GLY A 28 16.47 39.52 -12.11
N PHE A 29 16.52 38.18 -12.17
CA PHE A 29 17.66 37.44 -11.63
C PHE A 29 18.65 37.02 -12.72
N ASP A 30 19.82 37.64 -12.66
CA ASP A 30 20.99 37.31 -13.48
C ASP A 30 21.56 35.95 -13.02
N TYR A 31 21.31 34.90 -13.81
CA TYR A 31 21.81 33.54 -13.58
C TYR A 31 23.32 33.39 -13.88
N GLU A 32 24.02 34.45 -14.32
CA GLU A 32 25.41 34.33 -14.80
C GLU A 32 26.52 34.23 -13.71
N ARG A 33 26.20 34.15 -12.42
CA ARG A 33 27.22 33.95 -11.34
C ARG A 33 27.51 32.48 -11.01
N HIS A 34 27.76 31.61 -12.00
CA HIS A 34 28.14 30.20 -11.78
C HIS A 34 29.65 29.96 -11.54
N GLY A 35 30.44 31.00 -11.26
CA GLY A 35 31.91 30.92 -11.27
C GLY A 35 32.60 30.33 -10.03
N GLU A 36 31.91 30.19 -8.88
CA GLU A 36 32.56 29.91 -7.58
C GLU A 36 31.88 28.80 -6.74
N GLU A 37 31.06 27.95 -7.37
CA GLU A 37 30.33 26.88 -6.68
C GLU A 37 31.09 25.53 -6.73
N ALA A 38 30.82 24.69 -5.74
CA ALA A 38 31.26 23.30 -5.68
C ALA A 38 30.07 22.40 -5.31
N ILE A 39 30.07 21.18 -5.86
CA ILE A 39 29.06 20.16 -5.59
C ILE A 39 29.74 19.00 -4.85
N ILE A 40 29.15 18.56 -3.75
CA ILE A 40 29.51 17.31 -3.09
C ILE A 40 28.36 16.34 -3.22
N ILE A 41 28.64 15.11 -3.64
CA ILE A 41 27.66 14.04 -3.78
C ILE A 41 27.94 12.99 -2.72
N VAL A 42 26.98 12.75 -1.83
CA VAL A 42 27.08 11.74 -0.77
C VAL A 42 26.18 10.53 -1.06
N ASN A 43 26.32 9.46 -0.27
CA ASN A 43 25.70 8.16 -0.56
C ASN A 43 24.21 8.08 -0.15
N SER A 44 23.34 8.88 -0.79
CA SER A 44 21.87 8.75 -0.68
C SER A 44 21.19 9.17 -1.98
N VAL A 45 19.85 9.17 -2.00
CA VAL A 45 19.06 9.49 -3.19
C VAL A 45 19.40 10.90 -3.68
N LEU A 46 19.80 11.02 -4.94
CA LEU A 46 20.19 12.30 -5.53
C LEU A 46 18.97 13.07 -6.02
N PRO A 47 18.96 14.40 -5.86
CA PRO A 47 17.88 15.22 -6.36
C PRO A 47 17.78 15.14 -7.89
N LYS A 48 16.58 14.88 -8.43
CA LYS A 48 16.36 14.81 -9.91
C LYS A 48 16.82 16.05 -10.68
N HIS A 49 16.89 17.19 -10.01
CA HIS A 49 17.32 18.46 -10.58
C HIS A 49 18.85 18.68 -10.49
N LEU A 50 19.64 17.66 -10.13
CA LEU A 50 21.10 17.67 -10.10
C LEU A 50 21.72 18.23 -11.40
N SER A 51 21.16 17.86 -12.55
CA SER A 51 21.61 18.29 -13.88
C SER A 51 21.68 19.82 -14.05
N ARG A 52 20.80 20.57 -13.35
CA ARG A 52 20.77 22.03 -13.43
C ARG A 52 22.01 22.69 -12.84
N PHE A 53 22.63 22.03 -11.87
CA PHE A 53 23.86 22.52 -11.23
C PHE A 53 25.11 22.07 -12.00
N TRP A 54 24.93 21.20 -12.98
CA TRP A 54 25.99 20.62 -13.80
C TRP A 54 25.95 21.21 -15.21
N ASN A 55 26.46 22.43 -15.38
CA ASN A 55 26.54 23.04 -16.70
C ASN A 55 27.86 22.63 -17.39
N GLY A 56 27.80 22.24 -18.68
CA GLY A 56 28.95 21.72 -19.46
C GLY A 56 30.11 22.70 -19.70
N SER A 57 30.15 23.82 -18.99
CA SER A 57 31.30 24.74 -18.93
C SER A 57 32.14 24.43 -17.69
N THR A 58 33.43 24.22 -17.89
CA THR A 58 34.47 23.64 -17.01
C THR A 58 34.76 24.36 -15.65
N LYS A 59 33.78 25.01 -15.01
CA LYS A 59 34.01 25.88 -13.83
C LYS A 59 33.50 25.33 -12.48
N VAL A 60 32.60 24.34 -12.45
CA VAL A 60 32.08 23.78 -11.18
C VAL A 60 32.93 22.58 -10.74
N MET A 61 33.38 22.61 -9.48
CA MET A 61 34.14 21.49 -8.89
C MET A 61 33.17 20.48 -8.29
N VAL A 62 33.26 19.22 -8.71
CA VAL A 62 32.43 18.12 -8.20
C VAL A 62 33.30 17.10 -7.46
N VAL A 63 32.93 16.84 -6.21
CA VAL A 63 33.55 15.82 -5.35
C VAL A 63 32.51 14.79 -4.95
N CYS A 64 32.78 13.52 -5.17
CA CYS A 64 31.92 12.44 -4.68
C CYS A 64 32.54 11.80 -3.43
N ALA A 65 31.72 11.53 -2.43
CA ALA A 65 32.01 10.45 -1.50
C ALA A 65 32.08 9.13 -2.30
N ASP A 66 32.74 8.12 -1.76
CA ASP A 66 32.91 6.84 -2.43
C ASP A 66 31.56 6.18 -2.81
N GLY A 67 30.63 6.02 -1.86
CA GLY A 67 29.26 5.58 -2.16
C GLY A 67 28.46 6.61 -2.97
N GLY A 68 28.79 7.89 -2.85
CA GLY A 68 28.22 8.96 -3.68
C GLY A 68 28.60 8.83 -5.16
N ALA A 69 29.76 8.26 -5.48
CA ALA A 69 30.18 7.99 -6.85
C ALA A 69 29.31 6.91 -7.50
N ASN A 70 28.89 5.88 -6.75
CA ASN A 70 27.90 4.93 -7.23
C ASN A 70 26.58 5.65 -7.55
N ARG A 71 26.13 6.53 -6.65
CA ARG A 71 24.89 7.30 -6.86
C ARG A 71 24.97 8.17 -8.11
N LEU A 72 26.09 8.86 -8.33
CA LEU A 72 26.29 9.66 -9.55
C LEU A 72 26.31 8.79 -10.81
N HIS A 73 26.95 7.62 -10.75
CA HIS A 73 27.01 6.69 -11.87
C HIS A 73 25.62 6.17 -12.23
N ASP A 74 24.85 5.78 -11.23
CA ASP A 74 23.53 5.17 -11.38
C ASP A 74 22.44 6.22 -11.67
N PHE A 75 22.70 7.49 -11.37
CA PHE A 75 21.78 8.60 -11.66
C PHE A 75 21.63 8.88 -13.17
N TRP A 76 22.68 8.63 -13.95
CA TRP A 76 22.66 8.84 -15.40
C TRP A 76 22.34 7.55 -16.11
N GLU A 77 21.27 7.56 -16.90
CA GLU A 77 20.75 6.37 -17.58
C GLU A 77 21.65 5.97 -18.77
N THR A 78 22.15 6.95 -19.53
CA THR A 78 22.96 6.68 -20.73
C THR A 78 24.46 6.83 -20.51
N GLU A 79 25.25 6.10 -21.32
CA GLU A 79 26.72 6.23 -21.30
C GLU A 79 27.18 7.62 -21.74
N GLU A 80 26.44 8.28 -22.63
CA GLU A 80 26.73 9.66 -23.05
C GLU A 80 26.54 10.65 -21.89
N GLN A 81 25.46 10.48 -21.11
CA GLN A 81 25.24 11.26 -19.89
C GLN A 81 26.33 10.98 -18.86
N ARG A 82 26.63 9.71 -18.55
CA ARG A 82 27.72 9.37 -17.61
C ARG A 82 29.06 9.95 -18.05
N ALA A 83 29.40 9.83 -19.33
CA ALA A 83 30.64 10.36 -19.89
C ALA A 83 30.73 11.90 -19.85
N SER A 84 29.58 12.58 -19.79
CA SER A 84 29.50 14.05 -19.69
C SER A 84 29.49 14.55 -18.24
N HIS A 85 29.37 13.65 -17.25
CA HIS A 85 29.22 13.97 -15.83
C HIS A 85 30.26 13.24 -14.98
N ILE A 86 31.53 13.48 -15.30
CA ILE A 86 32.67 12.91 -14.58
C ILE A 86 32.99 13.79 -13.36
N PRO A 87 33.02 13.23 -12.13
CA PRO A 87 33.43 14.00 -10.96
C PRO A 87 34.92 14.34 -11.03
N ASN A 88 35.33 15.46 -10.45
CA ASN A 88 36.75 15.81 -10.39
C ASN A 88 37.49 14.91 -9.41
N ILE A 89 36.87 14.63 -8.26
CA ILE A 89 37.47 13.85 -7.17
C ILE A 89 36.45 12.83 -6.66
N ILE A 90 36.89 11.62 -6.39
CA ILE A 90 36.18 10.62 -5.57
C ILE A 90 37.02 10.39 -4.32
N ARG A 91 36.45 10.63 -3.14
CA ARG A 91 37.18 10.58 -1.87
C ARG A 91 36.39 9.88 -0.77
N GLY A 92 37.04 8.96 -0.08
CA GLY A 92 36.50 8.17 1.03
C GLY A 92 37.51 7.09 1.42
N ASP A 93 37.13 6.21 2.33
CA ASP A 93 37.84 4.94 2.58
C ASP A 93 37.62 3.91 1.44
N LEU A 94 36.73 4.22 0.49
CA LEU A 94 36.51 3.44 -0.73
C LEU A 94 36.00 2.03 -0.45
N ASP A 95 35.37 1.80 0.70
CA ASP A 95 34.77 0.51 1.05
C ASP A 95 33.36 0.36 0.47
N SER A 96 32.73 1.48 0.09
CA SER A 96 31.36 1.54 -0.40
C SER A 96 31.28 1.73 -1.91
N ILE A 97 32.35 2.17 -2.58
CA ILE A 97 32.39 2.31 -4.04
C ILE A 97 32.52 0.95 -4.73
N ARG A 98 31.70 0.70 -5.77
CA ARG A 98 31.80 -0.53 -6.54
C ARG A 98 33.07 -0.54 -7.41
N PRO A 99 33.80 -1.67 -7.53
CA PRO A 99 35.07 -1.73 -8.27
C PRO A 99 34.96 -1.25 -9.73
N GLU A 100 33.87 -1.56 -10.42
CA GLU A 100 33.61 -1.17 -11.80
C GLU A 100 33.33 0.33 -11.94
N VAL A 101 32.63 0.95 -10.98
CA VAL A 101 32.36 2.40 -10.96
C VAL A 101 33.64 3.18 -10.67
N LYS A 102 34.43 2.69 -9.70
CA LYS A 102 35.75 3.24 -9.41
C LYS A 102 36.64 3.23 -10.65
N LEU A 103 36.72 2.08 -11.32
CA LEU A 103 37.53 1.92 -12.53
C LEU A 103 37.01 2.79 -13.68
N TYR A 104 35.69 2.89 -13.84
CA TYR A 104 35.04 3.73 -14.85
C TYR A 104 35.46 5.20 -14.71
N TYR A 105 35.24 5.80 -13.53
CA TYR A 105 35.56 7.20 -13.32
C TYR A 105 37.07 7.48 -13.31
N GLN A 106 37.86 6.54 -12.78
CA GLN A 106 39.32 6.64 -12.85
C GLN A 106 39.82 6.67 -14.31
N ASN A 107 39.28 5.81 -15.18
CA ASN A 107 39.64 5.77 -16.61
C ASN A 107 39.16 7.02 -17.37
N LYS A 108 38.10 7.68 -16.89
CA LYS A 108 37.58 8.93 -17.45
C LYS A 108 38.25 10.19 -16.86
N GLY A 109 39.21 10.02 -15.95
CA GLY A 109 40.06 11.09 -15.44
C GLY A 109 39.67 11.68 -14.07
N ALA A 110 38.77 11.05 -13.32
CA ALA A 110 38.49 11.42 -11.93
C ALA A 110 39.68 11.07 -11.02
N GLU A 111 40.09 11.97 -10.13
CA GLU A 111 41.11 11.70 -9.13
C GLU A 111 40.52 10.86 -7.99
N ILE A 112 41.10 9.69 -7.72
CA ILE A 112 40.65 8.79 -6.65
C ILE A 112 41.55 8.98 -5.42
N ILE A 113 41.02 9.54 -4.35
CA ILE A 113 41.74 9.80 -3.09
C ILE A 113 41.25 8.83 -2.02
N HIS A 114 42.05 7.82 -1.73
CA HIS A 114 41.79 6.88 -0.65
C HIS A 114 42.20 7.50 0.70
N ASN A 115 41.25 7.64 1.61
CA ASN A 115 41.46 8.16 2.95
C ASN A 115 40.97 7.13 3.99
N LEU A 116 41.91 6.47 4.66
CA LEU A 116 41.67 5.42 5.65
C LEU A 116 41.19 5.94 7.01
N ASP A 117 41.09 7.26 7.19
CA ASP A 117 40.61 7.87 8.42
C ASP A 117 39.14 7.48 8.70
N GLN A 118 38.93 6.83 9.85
CA GLN A 118 37.62 6.38 10.33
C GLN A 118 37.02 7.34 11.37
N ASP A 119 37.78 8.35 11.83
CA ASP A 119 37.30 9.31 12.81
C ASP A 119 36.53 10.48 12.15
N THR A 120 36.52 10.56 10.82
CA THR A 120 35.80 11.58 10.04
C THR A 120 34.79 10.97 9.07
N THR A 121 33.69 11.68 8.84
CA THR A 121 32.60 11.23 7.94
C THR A 121 32.94 11.53 6.47
N ASP A 122 32.34 10.83 5.52
CA ASP A 122 32.68 11.02 4.10
C ASP A 122 32.36 12.41 3.57
N LEU A 123 31.29 13.05 4.07
CA LEU A 123 31.02 14.45 3.78
C LEU A 123 32.17 15.35 4.27
N THR A 124 32.68 15.12 5.49
CA THR A 124 33.78 15.89 6.06
C THR A 124 35.07 15.69 5.26
N LYS A 125 35.36 14.44 4.86
CA LYS A 125 36.47 14.11 3.95
C LYS A 125 36.33 14.87 2.62
N CYS A 126 35.14 14.90 2.04
CA CYS A 126 34.87 15.62 0.79
C CYS A 126 35.00 17.15 0.93
N LEU A 127 34.52 17.73 2.02
CA LEU A 127 34.61 19.17 2.30
C LEU A 127 36.07 19.66 2.40
N SER A 128 36.99 18.80 2.86
CA SER A 128 38.42 19.12 2.89
C SER A 128 39.04 19.27 1.48
N SER A 129 38.41 18.68 0.46
CA SER A 129 38.81 18.83 -0.94
C SER A 129 38.27 20.11 -1.59
N VAL A 130 37.32 20.80 -0.95
CA VAL A 130 36.70 22.02 -1.49
C VAL A 130 37.29 23.25 -0.77
N PRO A 131 37.72 24.31 -1.49
CA PRO A 131 38.18 25.54 -0.85
C PRO A 131 37.08 26.18 0.02
N PRO A 132 37.38 26.64 1.26
CA PRO A 132 36.38 27.27 2.15
C PRO A 132 35.67 28.49 1.56
N SER A 133 36.30 29.19 0.60
CA SER A 133 35.73 30.35 -0.08
C SER A 133 34.64 30.00 -1.10
N LYS A 134 34.55 28.74 -1.53
CA LYS A 134 33.51 28.28 -2.46
C LYS A 134 32.22 27.98 -1.71
N ARG A 135 31.10 28.30 -2.35
CA ARG A 135 29.78 27.84 -1.90
C ARG A 135 29.62 26.37 -2.27
N THR A 136 29.20 25.56 -1.30
CA THR A 136 29.11 24.09 -1.46
C THR A 136 27.66 23.63 -1.41
N LEU A 137 27.22 22.95 -2.46
CA LEU A 137 25.94 22.25 -2.53
C LEU A 137 26.18 20.76 -2.26
N VAL A 138 25.58 20.23 -1.20
CA VAL A 138 25.71 18.82 -0.83
C VAL A 138 24.44 18.09 -1.27
N MET A 139 24.58 17.25 -2.28
CA MET A 139 23.51 16.49 -2.93
C MET A 139 23.38 15.11 -2.30
N GLY A 140 22.14 14.66 -2.08
CA GLY A 140 21.86 13.42 -1.36
C GLY A 140 22.07 13.57 0.15
N ALA A 141 21.92 14.78 0.69
CA ALA A 141 22.15 15.00 2.12
C ALA A 141 21.05 14.40 3.03
N PHE A 142 19.89 14.07 2.46
CA PHE A 142 18.68 13.57 3.12
C PHE A 142 18.03 12.45 2.28
N GLY A 143 17.20 11.61 2.90
CA GLY A 143 16.49 10.49 2.28
C GLY A 143 17.22 9.15 2.38
N GLY A 144 18.11 9.00 3.37
CA GLY A 144 18.97 7.83 3.56
C GLY A 144 19.03 7.36 5.02
N ASN A 145 20.19 6.85 5.46
CA ASN A 145 20.37 6.43 6.85
C ASN A 145 20.33 7.66 7.78
N PHE A 146 19.38 7.67 8.72
CA PHE A 146 19.18 8.80 9.64
C PHE A 146 20.45 9.22 10.42
N SER A 147 21.28 8.26 10.84
CA SER A 147 22.54 8.59 11.53
C SER A 147 23.53 9.36 10.63
N GLN A 148 23.54 9.07 9.33
CA GLN A 148 24.34 9.78 8.34
C GLN A 148 23.77 11.17 8.06
N GLU A 149 22.44 11.33 8.06
CA GLU A 149 21.78 12.64 7.91
C GLU A 149 22.09 13.57 9.09
N ILE A 150 22.04 13.04 10.32
CA ILE A 150 22.46 13.79 11.52
C ILE A 150 23.95 14.16 11.44
N SER A 151 24.78 13.27 10.92
CA SER A 151 26.19 13.58 10.63
C SER A 151 26.32 14.71 9.60
N ASN A 152 25.52 14.72 8.52
CA ASN A 152 25.53 15.79 7.53
C ASN A 152 25.14 17.14 8.15
N ILE A 153 24.13 17.15 9.03
CA ILE A 153 23.74 18.34 9.80
C ILE A 153 24.89 18.76 10.73
N ASN A 154 25.56 17.82 11.41
CA ASN A 154 26.70 18.11 12.27
C ASN A 154 27.86 18.77 11.50
N SER A 155 28.10 18.37 10.24
CA SER A 155 29.11 19.03 9.39
C SER A 155 28.82 20.52 9.17
N LEU A 156 27.55 20.96 9.17
CA LEU A 156 27.23 22.39 9.12
C LEU A 156 27.76 23.15 10.34
N TYR A 157 27.66 22.56 11.54
CA TYR A 157 28.16 23.17 12.78
C TYR A 157 29.70 23.19 12.84
N ASN A 158 30.34 22.13 12.37
CA ASN A 158 31.79 22.03 12.33
C ASN A 158 32.40 23.02 11.31
N GLU A 159 31.69 23.29 10.21
CA GLU A 159 32.14 24.14 9.10
C GLU A 159 31.33 25.45 9.03
N LYS A 160 30.99 26.04 10.19
CA LYS A 160 30.14 27.23 10.31
C LYS A 160 30.59 28.47 9.52
N ASP A 161 31.87 28.55 9.18
CA ASP A 161 32.46 29.66 8.41
C ASP A 161 32.33 29.45 6.88
N ARG A 162 31.82 28.29 6.44
CA ARG A 162 31.57 27.96 5.03
C ARG A 162 30.10 28.15 4.65
N SER A 163 29.87 28.48 3.38
CA SER A 163 28.52 28.50 2.81
C SER A 163 28.13 27.12 2.30
N ILE A 164 27.55 26.28 3.17
CA ILE A 164 27.09 24.94 2.84
C ILE A 164 25.56 24.88 2.77
N VAL A 165 25.03 24.21 1.75
CA VAL A 165 23.60 23.91 1.61
C VAL A 165 23.44 22.41 1.45
N LEU A 166 22.65 21.81 2.34
CA LEU A 166 22.28 20.41 2.25
C LEU A 166 21.02 20.29 1.41
N LEU A 167 21.04 19.43 0.39
CA LEU A 167 19.95 19.24 -0.56
C LEU A 167 19.52 17.76 -0.60
N GLY A 168 18.23 17.53 -0.39
CA GLY A 168 17.53 16.28 -0.69
C GLY A 168 16.61 16.45 -1.90
N GLU A 169 15.82 15.42 -2.23
CA GLU A 169 14.87 15.46 -3.36
C GLU A 169 13.84 16.59 -3.21
N GLU A 170 13.29 16.79 -2.00
CA GLU A 170 12.18 17.74 -1.75
C GLU A 170 12.50 18.81 -0.69
N ASN A 171 13.71 18.83 -0.15
CA ASN A 171 14.08 19.70 0.96
C ASN A 171 15.48 20.29 0.84
N ALA A 172 15.66 21.44 1.49
CA ALA A 172 16.95 22.09 1.64
C ALA A 172 17.15 22.53 3.10
N ALA A 173 18.40 22.46 3.57
CA ALA A 173 18.77 22.90 4.91
C ALA A 173 20.04 23.76 4.93
N LEU A 174 20.06 24.76 5.79
CA LEU A 174 21.17 25.68 6.03
C LEU A 174 21.34 25.95 7.52
N LEU A 175 22.56 26.32 7.94
CA LEU A 175 22.84 26.77 9.30
C LEU A 175 22.68 28.30 9.41
N PHE A 176 21.80 28.74 10.30
CA PHE A 176 21.67 30.16 10.66
C PHE A 176 22.40 30.43 11.96
N LEU A 177 23.24 31.46 11.98
CA LEU A 177 24.14 31.82 13.07
C LEU A 177 23.69 33.12 13.78
N PRO A 178 24.02 33.29 15.06
CA PRO A 178 23.73 34.51 15.78
C PRO A 178 24.55 35.71 15.28
N GLY A 179 24.02 36.92 15.51
CA GLY A 179 24.64 38.18 15.06
C GLY A 179 24.45 38.46 13.56
N LYS A 180 23.63 37.66 12.87
CA LYS A 180 23.28 37.84 11.46
C LYS A 180 21.77 37.99 11.30
N SER A 181 21.37 38.65 10.22
CA SER A 181 19.98 38.82 9.82
C SER A 181 19.74 38.11 8.51
N TYR A 182 18.94 37.04 8.51
CA TYR A 182 18.68 36.25 7.31
C TYR A 182 17.41 36.74 6.62
N ASN A 183 17.55 37.28 5.41
CA ASN A 183 16.43 37.62 4.55
C ASN A 183 16.11 36.44 3.65
N VAL A 184 15.04 35.74 3.96
CA VAL A 184 14.59 34.56 3.24
C VAL A 184 13.61 35.01 2.15
N HIS A 185 13.95 34.73 0.90
CA HIS A 185 13.17 35.04 -0.29
C HIS A 185 12.64 33.75 -0.90
N CYS A 186 11.34 33.52 -0.78
CA CYS A 186 10.68 32.28 -1.21
C CYS A 186 9.30 32.62 -1.79
N ARG A 187 8.72 31.72 -2.59
CA ARG A 187 7.29 31.85 -2.93
C ARG A 187 6.46 31.79 -1.64
N VAL A 188 5.27 32.37 -1.64
CA VAL A 188 4.30 32.20 -0.52
C VAL A 188 3.80 30.75 -0.55
N GLY A 189 3.71 30.08 0.60
CA GLY A 189 3.19 28.70 0.73
C GLY A 189 4.15 27.56 1.11
N PRO A 190 5.46 27.55 0.77
CA PRO A 190 6.40 26.52 1.24
C PRO A 190 6.47 26.47 2.76
N LYS A 191 6.59 25.25 3.29
CA LYS A 191 6.88 25.04 4.71
C LYS A 191 8.34 25.40 5.01
N VAL A 192 8.54 26.08 6.13
CA VAL A 192 9.85 26.49 6.66
C VAL A 192 10.02 25.98 8.08
N GLY A 193 11.18 25.36 8.34
CA GLY A 193 11.58 24.88 9.66
C GLY A 193 12.61 25.79 10.31
N LEU A 194 12.48 26.04 11.62
CA LEU A 194 13.49 26.67 12.47
C LEU A 194 13.82 25.71 13.61
N LEU A 195 14.91 24.97 13.47
CA LEU A 195 15.22 23.81 14.30
C LEU A 195 16.42 24.10 15.23
N PRO A 196 16.25 24.13 16.56
CA PRO A 196 17.32 24.36 17.53
C PRO A 196 18.15 23.10 17.76
N ILE A 197 18.78 22.59 16.70
CA ILE A 197 19.66 21.42 16.74
C ILE A 197 21.02 21.84 17.32
N GLY A 198 21.66 20.97 18.10
CA GLY A 198 22.96 21.24 18.74
C GLY A 198 22.88 22.05 20.04
N SER A 199 22.02 23.08 20.11
CA SER A 199 21.79 23.84 21.34
C SER A 199 20.43 24.56 21.34
N ARG A 200 19.93 24.90 22.53
CA ARG A 200 18.77 25.79 22.71
C ARG A 200 19.04 27.14 22.05
N CYS A 201 18.09 27.62 21.25
CA CYS A 201 18.02 29.02 20.83
C CYS A 201 17.23 29.82 21.86
N ARG A 202 17.90 30.75 22.55
CA ARG A 202 17.28 31.54 23.62
C ARG A 202 16.22 32.52 23.11
N SER A 203 16.40 33.04 21.91
CA SER A 203 15.46 33.92 21.24
C SER A 203 15.57 33.83 19.72
N CYS A 204 14.45 33.58 19.06
CA CYS A 204 14.28 33.72 17.63
C CYS A 204 13.22 34.79 17.35
N THR A 205 13.53 35.70 16.43
CA THR A 205 12.60 36.71 15.92
C THR A 205 12.48 36.54 14.42
N SER A 206 11.25 36.47 13.90
CA SER A 206 10.98 36.34 12.48
C SER A 206 9.88 37.27 11.98
N THR A 207 9.96 37.64 10.70
CA THR A 207 8.94 38.35 9.93
C THR A 207 8.65 37.61 8.63
N GLY A 208 7.50 37.87 8.00
CA GLY A 208 7.10 37.23 6.73
C GLY A 208 6.72 35.74 6.84
N LEU A 209 6.77 35.14 8.04
CA LEU A 209 6.27 33.80 8.31
C LEU A 209 4.81 33.85 8.78
N ARG A 210 4.08 32.75 8.58
CA ARG A 210 2.69 32.58 9.04
C ARG A 210 2.60 32.68 10.55
N TRP A 211 3.56 32.09 11.25
CA TRP A 211 3.75 32.25 12.69
C TRP A 211 5.08 32.95 12.95
N ASN A 212 5.06 34.28 12.85
CA ASN A 212 6.21 35.09 13.21
C ASN A 212 6.56 34.90 14.69
N LEU A 213 7.85 34.69 14.96
CA LEU A 213 8.40 34.59 16.30
C LEU A 213 8.82 35.99 16.75
N ASN A 214 8.60 36.31 18.02
CA ASN A 214 9.05 37.56 18.61
C ASN A 214 9.79 37.23 19.89
N ASP A 215 11.12 37.32 19.85
CA ASP A 215 12.01 37.00 20.97
C ASP A 215 11.70 35.61 21.60
N THR A 216 11.35 34.63 20.77
CA THR A 216 10.78 33.36 21.23
C THR A 216 11.85 32.27 21.36
N PRO A 217 12.00 31.59 22.51
CA PRO A 217 12.97 30.50 22.65
C PRO A 217 12.57 29.28 21.82
N LEU A 218 13.56 28.57 21.28
CA LEU A 218 13.40 27.29 20.59
C LEU A 218 14.29 26.22 21.25
N GLU A 219 13.72 25.09 21.65
CA GLU A 219 14.47 23.92 22.17
C GLU A 219 13.73 22.60 21.98
N PHE A 220 14.48 21.49 21.86
CA PHE A 220 13.88 20.15 21.91
C PHE A 220 13.31 19.87 23.30
N GLY A 221 12.05 19.45 23.36
CA GLY A 221 11.27 19.34 24.60
C GLY A 221 10.34 20.54 24.86
N ASP A 222 10.49 21.63 24.08
CA ASP A 222 9.57 22.76 24.03
C ASP A 222 9.32 23.14 22.54
N LEU A 223 9.16 24.42 22.21
CA LEU A 223 8.90 24.87 20.84
C LEU A 223 10.06 24.55 19.88
N VAL A 224 9.78 23.72 18.89
CA VAL A 224 10.56 23.60 17.66
C VAL A 224 9.65 24.01 16.50
N SER A 225 10.00 25.05 15.75
CA SER A 225 9.15 25.58 14.68
C SER A 225 9.32 24.75 13.40
N THR A 226 8.88 23.49 13.43
CA THR A 226 9.08 22.49 12.35
C THR A 226 8.17 22.66 11.13
N SER A 227 7.02 23.34 11.28
CA SER A 227 5.98 23.45 10.25
C SER A 227 5.49 24.88 10.05
N ASN A 228 6.39 25.87 10.11
CA ASN A 228 6.05 27.25 9.77
C ASN A 228 5.85 27.38 8.26
N GLU A 229 5.37 28.54 7.79
CA GLU A 229 5.06 28.75 6.38
C GLU A 229 5.46 30.16 5.96
N MET A 230 6.02 30.33 4.76
CA MET A 230 6.25 31.66 4.20
C MET A 230 4.90 32.30 3.83
N LYS A 231 4.51 33.36 4.52
CA LYS A 231 3.28 34.12 4.26
C LYS A 231 3.51 35.29 3.31
N GLU A 232 4.73 35.80 3.28
CA GLU A 232 5.17 36.87 2.39
C GLU A 232 6.28 36.34 1.47
N LYS A 233 6.48 36.97 0.30
CA LYS A 233 7.58 36.60 -0.61
C LYS A 233 8.97 36.81 0.03
N ARG A 234 9.04 37.60 1.11
CA ARG A 234 10.24 37.91 1.86
C ARG A 234 9.95 37.83 3.36
N GLY A 235 10.81 37.15 4.10
CA GLY A 235 10.82 37.13 5.56
C GLY A 235 12.20 37.43 6.11
N THR A 236 12.28 37.95 7.33
CA THR A 236 13.57 38.14 8.03
C THR A 236 13.61 37.23 9.23
N ILE A 237 14.74 36.58 9.49
CA ILE A 237 14.94 35.68 10.63
C ILE A 237 16.22 36.08 11.35
N ARG A 238 16.11 36.26 12.67
CA ARG A 238 17.22 36.53 13.60
C ARG A 238 17.19 35.55 14.74
N VAL A 239 18.35 35.09 15.17
CA VAL A 239 18.49 34.07 16.22
C VAL A 239 19.59 34.46 17.20
N SER A 240 19.43 34.11 18.47
CA SER A 240 20.47 34.31 19.50
C SER A 240 21.50 33.19 19.55
N ASP A 241 21.16 32.02 19.03
CA ASP A 241 22.01 30.84 18.97
C ASP A 241 21.78 30.13 17.63
N ALA A 242 22.72 29.27 17.24
CA ALA A 242 22.67 28.64 15.92
C ALA A 242 21.44 27.71 15.79
N ILE A 243 20.79 27.75 14.62
CA ILE A 243 19.67 26.87 14.28
C ILE A 243 19.83 26.31 12.87
N ILE A 244 19.19 25.17 12.60
CA ILE A 244 18.99 24.70 11.24
C ILE A 244 17.71 25.33 10.68
N TRP A 245 17.87 26.08 9.60
CA TRP A 245 16.77 26.53 8.77
C TRP A 245 16.50 25.48 7.70
N THR A 246 15.25 25.10 7.52
CA THR A 246 14.85 24.19 6.43
C THR A 246 13.73 24.80 5.60
N THR A 247 13.64 24.38 4.36
CA THR A 247 12.48 24.65 3.50
C THR A 247 12.12 23.40 2.71
N LEU A 248 10.85 23.26 2.40
CA LEU A 248 10.34 22.25 1.48
C LEU A 248 10.04 22.86 0.11
N ARG A 249 10.02 22.04 -0.93
CA ARG A 249 9.49 22.44 -2.24
C ARG A 249 8.00 22.77 -2.09
N SER A 250 7.56 23.87 -2.72
CA SER A 250 6.18 24.35 -2.58
C SER A 250 5.20 23.32 -3.11
N MET A 251 4.34 22.84 -2.22
CA MET A 251 3.21 21.99 -2.56
C MET A 251 2.22 22.69 -3.53
N CYS A 252 2.26 24.02 -3.72
CA CYS A 252 1.39 24.73 -4.67
C CYS A 252 1.68 24.45 -6.16
N SER A 253 2.86 23.96 -6.53
CA SER A 253 3.10 23.44 -7.89
C SER A 253 2.36 22.10 -8.09
N ILE A 254 2.33 21.28 -7.04
CA ILE A 254 1.67 19.97 -7.00
C ILE A 254 0.13 20.13 -6.84
N LEU A 255 -0.32 21.11 -6.05
CA LEU A 255 -1.74 21.41 -5.77
C LEU A 255 -2.44 22.23 -6.86
N ARG A 256 -1.73 22.87 -7.80
CA ARG A 256 -2.39 23.40 -9.02
C ARG A 256 -2.76 22.29 -10.01
N LEU A 257 -2.08 21.13 -9.93
CA LEU A 257 -2.48 19.90 -10.62
C LEU A 257 -3.48 19.09 -9.79
N MET A 258 -3.42 19.18 -8.47
CA MET A 258 -4.31 18.45 -7.56
C MET A 258 -5.27 19.39 -6.82
N THR A 259 -6.43 19.62 -7.44
CA THR A 259 -7.72 19.92 -6.78
C THR A 259 -8.05 21.36 -6.33
N ARG A 260 -9.01 21.95 -7.06
CA ARG A 260 -10.17 22.64 -6.44
C ARG A 260 -10.84 21.62 -5.49
N ASN A 261 -10.83 21.80 -4.16
CA ASN A 261 -11.92 21.42 -3.22
C ASN A 261 -11.59 21.22 -1.72
N THR A 262 -10.49 21.71 -1.12
CA THR A 262 -10.28 21.51 0.34
C THR A 262 -9.88 22.75 1.13
N ALA A 263 -10.48 23.90 0.84
CA ALA A 263 -10.29 25.13 1.61
C ALA A 263 -10.93 25.12 3.02
N LEU A 264 -11.76 24.13 3.35
CA LEU A 264 -12.57 24.13 4.58
C LEU A 264 -11.83 23.51 5.79
N GLU A 265 -10.90 22.59 5.57
CA GLU A 265 -10.22 21.85 6.66
C GLU A 265 -9.16 22.70 7.37
N CYS A 266 -8.51 23.64 6.67
CA CYS A 266 -7.52 24.54 7.27
C CYS A 266 -8.13 25.62 8.19
N HIS A 267 -9.43 25.94 8.05
CA HIS A 267 -10.08 27.02 8.80
C HIS A 267 -10.47 26.58 10.23
N LEU A 268 -10.92 25.33 10.38
CA LEU A 268 -11.35 24.77 11.68
C LEU A 268 -10.17 24.51 12.64
N TYR A 269 -8.97 24.26 12.10
CA TYR A 269 -7.74 24.11 12.90
C TYR A 269 -7.25 25.45 13.51
N LEU A 270 -7.53 26.58 12.84
CA LEU A 270 -7.17 27.91 13.34
C LEU A 270 -8.16 28.44 14.39
N GLU A 271 -9.45 28.11 14.26
CA GLU A 271 -10.46 28.55 15.25
C GLU A 271 -10.29 27.84 16.61
N SER A 272 -9.91 26.57 16.62
CA SER A 272 -9.65 25.82 17.87
C SER A 272 -8.47 26.38 18.67
N LEU A 273 -7.42 26.88 17.99
CA LEU A 273 -6.29 27.58 18.62
C LEU A 273 -6.70 28.92 19.25
N THR A 274 -7.59 29.68 18.60
CA THR A 274 -8.10 30.94 19.15
C THR A 274 -9.04 30.77 20.35
N PHE A 275 -9.75 29.64 20.43
CA PHE A 275 -10.57 29.29 21.60
C PHE A 275 -9.70 28.98 22.83
N PHE A 276 -8.55 28.31 22.63
CA PHE A 276 -7.57 28.03 23.68
C PHE A 276 -6.90 29.29 24.23
N ASP A 277 -6.57 30.28 23.40
CA ASP A 277 -6.01 31.55 23.87
C ASP A 277 -7.01 32.38 24.69
N LYS A 278 -8.32 32.28 24.39
CA LYS A 278 -9.36 32.91 25.21
C LYS A 278 -9.54 32.23 26.57
N LEU A 279 -9.51 30.89 26.63
CA LEU A 279 -9.63 30.13 27.89
C LEU A 279 -8.38 30.25 28.78
N ARG A 280 -7.18 30.30 28.19
CA ARG A 280 -5.90 30.50 28.88
C ARG A 280 -5.77 31.90 29.47
N ASN A 281 -6.34 32.92 28.81
CA ASN A 281 -6.39 34.28 29.32
C ASN A 281 -7.47 34.49 30.40
N GLN A 282 -8.59 33.76 30.35
CA GLN A 282 -9.62 33.84 31.40
C GLN A 282 -9.20 33.16 32.71
N THR A 283 -8.39 32.10 32.66
CA THR A 283 -7.84 31.44 33.86
C THR A 283 -6.70 32.23 34.51
N ARG A 284 -5.86 32.91 33.72
CA ARG A 284 -4.82 33.83 34.26
C ARG A 284 -5.37 35.04 35.01
N HIS A 285 -6.63 35.41 34.81
CA HIS A 285 -7.26 36.51 35.52
C HIS A 285 -7.95 36.13 36.84
N ARG A 286 -8.03 34.84 37.20
CA ARG A 286 -8.66 34.39 38.47
C ARG A 286 -7.71 33.89 39.55
N ASP A 287 -6.43 33.64 39.25
CA ASP A 287 -5.45 33.16 40.25
C ASP A 287 -4.56 34.26 40.83
N LYS A 288 -5.18 35.38 41.22
CA LYS A 288 -4.60 36.36 42.15
C LYS A 288 -5.48 36.46 43.40
N GLU A 289 -5.67 35.35 44.10
CA GLU A 289 -5.93 35.34 45.55
C GLU A 289 -5.97 33.90 46.09
N GLU A 290 -5.35 33.73 47.26
CA GLU A 290 -5.40 32.60 48.21
C GLU A 290 -4.50 31.35 48.05
N HIS A 291 -3.73 31.15 49.13
CA HIS A 291 -2.93 30.00 49.49
C HIS A 291 -3.78 28.77 49.82
N THR A 292 -3.42 27.59 49.30
CA THR A 292 -3.23 26.34 50.10
C THR A 292 -2.72 25.20 49.21
N ARG A 293 -1.57 24.62 49.57
CA ARG A 293 -0.98 23.41 48.97
C ARG A 293 -1.61 22.17 49.59
N SER A 294 -2.44 21.44 48.84
CA SER A 294 -2.50 19.95 48.86
C SER A 294 -3.49 19.31 47.86
N ASN A 295 -4.26 20.06 47.06
CA ASN A 295 -5.26 19.49 46.14
C ASN A 295 -4.95 19.63 44.62
N THR A 296 -3.79 20.15 44.26
CA THR A 296 -3.44 20.47 42.85
C THR A 296 -2.96 19.28 42.02
N ASN A 297 -2.35 18.25 42.63
CA ASN A 297 -1.87 17.08 41.88
C ASN A 297 -3.00 16.14 41.42
N MET A 298 -4.14 16.08 42.11
CA MET A 298 -5.29 15.26 41.64
C MET A 298 -6.08 15.95 40.52
N ARG A 299 -6.12 17.29 40.47
CA ARG A 299 -6.82 18.04 39.42
C ARG A 299 -5.99 18.20 38.14
N ALA A 300 -4.68 18.38 38.23
CA ALA A 300 -3.81 18.46 37.06
C ALA A 300 -3.73 17.13 36.29
N THR A 301 -3.69 16.00 37.01
CA THR A 301 -3.71 14.66 36.41
C THR A 301 -5.08 14.34 35.79
N GLY A 302 -6.18 14.80 36.41
CA GLY A 302 -7.53 14.70 35.84
C GLY A 302 -7.73 15.56 34.59
N LEU A 303 -7.19 16.78 34.55
CA LEU A 303 -7.24 17.65 33.36
C LEU A 303 -6.32 17.16 32.24
N LEU A 304 -5.17 16.56 32.55
CA LEU A 304 -4.29 15.94 31.55
C LEU A 304 -4.92 14.67 30.95
N LEU A 305 -5.64 13.87 31.74
CA LEU A 305 -6.43 12.72 31.26
C LEU A 305 -7.62 13.15 30.40
N ILE A 306 -8.29 14.25 30.75
CA ILE A 306 -9.35 14.85 29.93
C ILE A 306 -8.75 15.45 28.64
N PHE A 307 -7.60 16.11 28.71
CA PHE A 307 -6.90 16.66 27.54
C PHE A 307 -6.35 15.56 26.62
N LEU A 308 -5.81 14.46 27.15
CA LEU A 308 -5.42 13.28 26.36
C LEU A 308 -6.64 12.62 25.71
N SER A 309 -7.79 12.59 26.40
CA SER A 309 -9.06 12.11 25.85
C SER A 309 -9.63 13.05 24.76
N ILE A 310 -9.39 14.35 24.87
CA ILE A 310 -9.85 15.37 23.91
C ILE A 310 -8.90 15.49 22.71
N VAL A 311 -7.58 15.36 22.91
CA VAL A 311 -6.59 15.38 21.82
C VAL A 311 -6.63 14.08 21.01
N SER A 312 -6.94 12.93 21.65
CA SER A 312 -7.31 11.73 20.92
C SER A 312 -8.63 11.87 20.15
N CYS A 313 -9.48 12.84 20.52
CA CYS A 313 -10.73 13.17 19.81
C CYS A 313 -10.54 14.12 18.60
N THR A 314 -9.41 14.80 18.44
CA THR A 314 -9.24 15.87 17.42
C THR A 314 -8.51 15.47 16.13
N PHE A 315 -8.08 14.22 15.99
CA PHE A 315 -7.77 13.61 14.70
C PHE A 315 -8.73 12.44 14.48
N ALA A 316 -10.02 12.75 14.38
CA ALA A 316 -10.96 11.78 13.84
C ALA A 316 -10.70 11.67 12.35
N LEU A 317 -10.37 10.47 11.88
CA LEU A 317 -10.49 10.17 10.47
C LEU A 317 -11.99 10.30 10.16
N ARG A 318 -12.36 11.32 9.38
CA ARG A 318 -13.74 11.47 8.92
C ARG A 318 -14.00 10.41 7.85
N LEU A 319 -15.03 9.61 8.07
CA LEU A 319 -15.48 8.59 7.13
C LEU A 319 -16.69 9.15 6.38
N GLU A 320 -16.46 9.70 5.20
CA GLU A 320 -17.52 10.18 4.33
C GLU A 320 -18.43 9.01 3.92
N ALA A 321 -19.74 9.16 4.09
CA ALA A 321 -20.69 8.09 3.85
C ALA A 321 -20.71 7.68 2.37
N GLU A 322 -20.47 8.63 1.46
CA GLU A 322 -20.41 8.38 0.03
C GLU A 322 -19.25 7.47 -0.41
N HIS A 323 -18.27 7.19 0.46
CA HIS A 323 -17.21 6.22 0.18
C HIS A 323 -17.57 4.78 0.64
N GLY A 324 -18.66 4.63 1.40
CA GLY A 324 -19.15 3.34 1.85
C GLY A 324 -19.89 2.57 0.76
N HIS A 325 -19.97 1.25 0.93
CA HIS A 325 -20.76 0.40 0.05
C HIS A 325 -22.25 0.54 0.40
N VAL A 326 -23.06 1.00 -0.55
CA VAL A 326 -24.51 1.10 -0.41
C VAL A 326 -25.20 -0.09 -1.06
N ILE A 327 -26.10 -0.74 -0.34
CA ILE A 327 -26.87 -1.88 -0.83
C ILE A 327 -28.35 -1.75 -0.50
N GLY A 328 -29.19 -2.51 -1.21
CA GLY A 328 -30.64 -2.39 -1.12
C GLY A 328 -31.13 -1.05 -1.69
N ASN A 329 -32.01 -0.35 -0.98
CA ASN A 329 -32.53 0.95 -1.44
C ASN A 329 -31.71 2.16 -0.96
N ALA A 330 -30.50 1.94 -0.43
CA ALA A 330 -29.60 3.04 -0.10
C ALA A 330 -29.04 3.66 -1.38
N VAL A 331 -28.91 5.00 -1.41
CA VAL A 331 -28.51 5.70 -2.63
C VAL A 331 -27.48 6.79 -2.32
N HIS A 332 -26.38 6.81 -3.06
CA HIS A 332 -25.45 7.93 -3.11
C HIS A 332 -26.15 9.15 -3.71
N ARG A 333 -26.06 10.29 -3.03
CA ARG A 333 -26.60 11.57 -3.50
C ARG A 333 -25.52 12.63 -3.42
N SER A 334 -25.61 13.61 -4.31
CA SER A 334 -24.79 14.82 -4.31
C SER A 334 -25.68 16.06 -4.41
N GLN A 335 -25.09 17.25 -4.24
CA GLN A 335 -25.74 18.56 -4.36
C GLN A 335 -26.62 18.99 -3.17
N MET A 336 -26.24 18.65 -1.94
CA MET A 336 -26.88 19.20 -0.73
C MET A 336 -25.96 20.22 -0.02
N GLU A 337 -26.37 21.48 -0.05
CA GLU A 337 -25.61 22.59 0.55
C GLU A 337 -25.52 22.41 2.08
N GLY A 338 -24.30 22.28 2.61
CA GLY A 338 -24.03 22.12 4.05
C GLY A 338 -23.63 20.71 4.51
N PHE A 339 -23.50 19.75 3.59
CA PHE A 339 -22.85 18.44 3.80
C PHE A 339 -21.37 18.50 3.38
N SER A 340 -20.49 17.63 3.92
CA SER A 340 -19.12 17.55 3.40
C SER A 340 -19.14 17.11 1.94
N ASN A 341 -18.25 17.72 1.12
CA ASN A 341 -18.16 17.49 -0.32
C ASN A 341 -19.48 17.66 -1.12
N ASN A 342 -20.53 18.22 -0.49
CA ASN A 342 -21.90 18.22 -0.97
C ASN A 342 -22.46 16.82 -1.30
N ALA A 343 -21.99 15.74 -0.66
CA ALA A 343 -22.42 14.37 -0.90
C ALA A 343 -22.91 13.69 0.39
N TYR A 344 -23.71 12.63 0.23
CA TYR A 344 -24.27 11.86 1.34
C TYR A 344 -24.87 10.53 0.88
N VAL A 345 -25.20 9.67 1.83
CA VAL A 345 -25.98 8.44 1.58
C VAL A 345 -27.39 8.59 2.16
N SER A 346 -28.39 8.47 1.29
CA SER A 346 -29.79 8.41 1.69
C SER A 346 -30.15 6.97 2.07
N LEU A 347 -30.39 6.73 3.36
CA LEU A 347 -30.92 5.48 3.90
C LEU A 347 -32.46 5.54 3.98
N VAL A 348 -33.10 4.80 3.09
CA VAL A 348 -34.55 4.55 3.05
C VAL A 348 -34.81 3.05 3.02
N GLU A 349 -36.04 2.65 3.35
CA GLU A 349 -36.60 1.29 3.32
C GLU A 349 -35.62 0.17 2.90
N ARG A 350 -35.04 -0.57 3.84
CA ARG A 350 -34.10 -1.69 3.60
C ARG A 350 -32.74 -1.31 2.97
N GLY A 351 -32.42 -0.02 2.88
CA GLY A 351 -31.11 0.46 2.50
C GLY A 351 -30.08 0.20 3.60
N ARG A 352 -28.87 -0.21 3.18
CA ARG A 352 -27.71 -0.37 4.08
C ARG A 352 -26.50 0.41 3.57
N LEU A 353 -25.72 0.90 4.51
CA LEU A 353 -24.41 1.52 4.29
C LEU A 353 -23.37 0.71 5.06
N ILE A 354 -22.34 0.24 4.36
CA ILE A 354 -21.22 -0.50 4.94
C ILE A 354 -19.96 0.37 4.83
N LEU A 355 -19.31 0.63 5.97
CA LEU A 355 -18.05 1.36 6.06
C LEU A 355 -16.95 0.42 6.56
N THR A 356 -15.81 0.45 5.88
CA THR A 356 -14.60 -0.30 6.25
C THR A 356 -13.63 0.64 6.96
N VAL A 357 -13.15 0.23 8.14
CA VAL A 357 -12.28 1.05 9.00
C VAL A 357 -11.11 0.26 9.57
N ASN A 358 -10.01 0.93 9.89
CA ASN A 358 -8.86 0.33 10.56
C ASN A 358 -8.65 0.94 11.95
N ALA A 359 -8.62 0.11 12.99
CA ALA A 359 -8.47 0.57 14.37
C ALA A 359 -7.17 0.07 15.01
N GLN A 360 -6.52 0.93 15.78
CA GLN A 360 -5.25 0.60 16.44
C GLN A 360 -5.40 -0.43 17.57
N SER A 361 -6.57 -0.48 18.22
CA SER A 361 -6.78 -1.27 19.43
C SER A 361 -8.18 -1.83 19.53
N ASP A 362 -8.27 -3.01 20.13
CA ASP A 362 -9.52 -3.68 20.47
C ASP A 362 -10.15 -3.05 21.72
N ARG A 363 -11.15 -2.18 21.51
CA ARG A 363 -11.88 -1.47 22.57
C ARG A 363 -13.14 -0.79 22.07
N ALA A 364 -13.91 -0.22 22.99
CA ALA A 364 -14.99 0.70 22.66
C ALA A 364 -14.44 2.09 22.27
N HIS A 365 -14.69 2.52 21.04
CA HIS A 365 -14.35 3.83 20.49
C HIS A 365 -15.57 4.75 20.49
N PRO A 366 -15.42 6.04 20.91
CA PRO A 366 -16.47 7.03 20.69
C PRO A 366 -16.67 7.23 19.18
N ALA A 367 -17.92 7.39 18.75
CA ALA A 367 -18.24 7.65 17.36
C ALA A 367 -19.40 8.65 17.24
N ALA A 368 -19.41 9.47 16.20
CA ALA A 368 -20.46 10.43 15.93
C ALA A 368 -20.96 10.31 14.49
N VAL A 369 -22.23 9.94 14.32
CA VAL A 369 -22.88 9.92 13.01
C VAL A 369 -23.46 11.31 12.73
N HIS A 370 -23.02 11.93 11.65
CA HIS A 370 -23.54 13.21 11.17
C HIS A 370 -24.61 12.95 10.11
N TYR A 371 -25.79 13.56 10.28
CA TYR A 371 -26.94 13.24 9.44
C TYR A 371 -27.94 14.39 9.31
N THR A 372 -28.87 14.24 8.37
CA THR A 372 -30.14 14.96 8.38
C THR A 372 -31.32 14.01 8.32
N SER A 373 -32.43 14.41 8.94
CA SER A 373 -33.70 13.71 8.86
C SER A 373 -34.88 14.65 9.11
N LEU A 374 -35.94 14.48 8.33
CA LEU A 374 -37.17 15.28 8.43
C LEU A 374 -38.11 14.79 9.55
N ALA A 375 -37.93 13.56 10.02
CA ALA A 375 -38.72 12.94 11.08
C ALA A 375 -37.78 12.12 11.98
N ASP A 376 -38.27 11.62 13.11
CA ASP A 376 -37.44 10.67 13.86
C ASP A 376 -37.31 9.35 13.08
N CYS A 377 -36.13 8.75 13.10
CA CYS A 377 -35.89 7.50 12.38
C CYS A 377 -35.01 6.54 13.18
N GLY A 378 -35.15 5.25 12.84
CA GLY A 378 -34.45 4.16 13.49
C GLY A 378 -33.39 3.58 12.57
N LEU A 379 -32.19 3.41 13.10
CA LEU A 379 -31.07 2.73 12.45
C LEU A 379 -30.65 1.53 13.29
N SER A 380 -30.48 0.38 12.63
CA SER A 380 -29.71 -0.72 13.16
C SER A 380 -28.23 -0.43 12.88
N VAL A 381 -27.38 -0.73 13.85
CA VAL A 381 -25.93 -0.61 13.72
C VAL A 381 -25.34 -1.98 14.00
N GLN A 382 -24.51 -2.47 13.08
CA GLN A 382 -23.72 -3.67 13.32
C GLN A 382 -22.24 -3.32 13.21
N VAL A 383 -21.44 -3.89 14.10
CA VAL A 383 -19.98 -3.73 14.08
C VAL A 383 -19.36 -5.11 13.95
N ASN A 384 -18.64 -5.34 12.85
CA ASN A 384 -18.13 -6.67 12.48
C ASN A 384 -19.22 -7.74 12.48
N GLY A 385 -20.47 -7.40 12.13
CA GLY A 385 -21.62 -8.31 12.17
C GLY A 385 -22.22 -8.57 13.56
N HIS A 386 -21.74 -7.93 14.63
CA HIS A 386 -22.40 -7.96 15.94
C HIS A 386 -23.43 -6.86 16.06
N SER A 387 -24.61 -7.19 16.60
CA SER A 387 -25.65 -6.19 16.82
C SER A 387 -25.22 -5.19 17.88
N HIS A 388 -25.21 -3.92 17.53
CA HIS A 388 -25.11 -2.82 18.48
C HIS A 388 -26.52 -2.37 18.89
N PRO A 389 -26.73 -1.85 20.12
CA PRO A 389 -28.01 -1.28 20.51
C PRO A 389 -28.62 -0.35 19.45
N GLN A 390 -29.93 -0.50 19.23
CA GLN A 390 -30.68 0.26 18.25
C GLN A 390 -30.44 1.76 18.42
N SER A 391 -30.17 2.42 17.30
CA SER A 391 -29.84 3.84 17.25
C SER A 391 -31.06 4.62 16.79
N TYR A 392 -31.73 5.26 17.74
CA TYR A 392 -32.83 6.19 17.46
C TYR A 392 -32.25 7.58 17.24
N ILE A 393 -32.44 8.11 16.04
CA ILE A 393 -31.98 9.44 15.66
C ILE A 393 -33.19 10.37 15.50
N LYS A 394 -33.04 11.61 15.97
CA LYS A 394 -34.12 12.60 16.01
C LYS A 394 -34.18 13.38 14.72
N SER A 395 -35.37 13.86 14.37
CA SER A 395 -35.55 14.87 13.33
C SER A 395 -34.57 16.04 13.55
N SER A 396 -33.77 16.33 12.54
CA SER A 396 -32.79 17.41 12.56
C SER A 396 -32.32 17.75 11.15
N SER A 397 -32.18 19.05 10.88
CA SER A 397 -31.55 19.53 9.65
C SER A 397 -30.02 19.50 9.70
N ARG A 398 -29.41 19.23 10.88
CA ARG A 398 -27.97 18.97 11.11
C ARG A 398 -27.82 18.18 12.42
N GLY A 399 -28.12 16.89 12.37
CA GLY A 399 -28.08 15.99 13.51
C GLY A 399 -26.70 15.41 13.75
N VAL A 400 -26.37 15.20 15.03
CA VAL A 400 -25.21 14.40 15.45
C VAL A 400 -25.71 13.34 16.42
N HIS A 401 -25.51 12.07 16.10
CA HIS A 401 -25.86 10.95 16.95
C HIS A 401 -24.60 10.29 17.50
N GLN A 402 -24.45 10.30 18.82
CA GLN A 402 -23.28 9.77 19.50
C GLN A 402 -23.46 8.27 19.79
N LEU A 403 -22.43 7.50 19.46
CA LEU A 403 -22.35 6.06 19.60
C LEU A 403 -21.06 5.66 20.33
N ARG A 404 -21.00 4.41 20.79
CA ARG A 404 -19.76 3.79 21.29
C ARG A 404 -19.55 2.45 20.60
N LEU A 405 -18.81 2.46 19.51
CA LEU A 405 -18.60 1.28 18.66
C LEU A 405 -17.44 0.46 19.19
N HIS A 406 -17.64 -0.85 19.40
CA HIS A 406 -16.57 -1.74 19.82
C HIS A 406 -15.83 -2.26 18.59
N LEU A 407 -14.66 -1.69 18.30
CA LEU A 407 -13.82 -2.06 17.16
C LEU A 407 -12.66 -2.92 17.66
N ARG A 408 -12.33 -3.96 16.91
CA ARG A 408 -11.14 -4.79 17.12
C ARG A 408 -9.90 -4.13 16.54
N ARG A 409 -8.70 -4.55 16.93
CA ARG A 409 -7.47 -4.12 16.24
C ARG A 409 -7.50 -4.57 14.77
N GLY A 410 -7.08 -3.70 13.86
CA GLY A 410 -7.05 -3.96 12.42
C GLY A 410 -8.36 -3.61 11.71
N ILE A 411 -8.69 -4.38 10.66
CA ILE A 411 -9.85 -4.14 9.79
C ILE A 411 -11.18 -4.49 10.48
N ASN A 412 -12.13 -3.56 10.38
CA ASN A 412 -13.48 -3.65 10.89
C ASN A 412 -14.50 -3.20 9.84
N THR A 413 -15.73 -3.69 9.98
CA THR A 413 -16.90 -3.15 9.27
C THR A 413 -17.88 -2.51 10.22
N ILE A 414 -18.52 -1.43 9.76
CA ILE A 414 -19.64 -0.78 10.43
C ILE A 414 -20.79 -0.73 9.43
N VAL A 415 -21.90 -1.37 9.77
CA VAL A 415 -23.10 -1.44 8.92
C VAL A 415 -24.21 -0.63 9.56
N PHE A 416 -24.70 0.38 8.84
CA PHE A 416 -25.96 1.06 9.15
C PHE A 416 -27.05 0.48 8.28
N GLU A 417 -28.11 -0.04 8.90
CA GLU A 417 -29.29 -0.54 8.19
C GLU A 417 -30.52 0.25 8.62
N HIS A 418 -31.32 0.66 7.63
CA HIS A 418 -32.57 1.35 7.84
C HIS A 418 -33.59 0.44 8.56
N LEU A 419 -34.24 0.96 9.62
CA LEU A 419 -35.36 0.29 10.29
C LEU A 419 -36.71 0.95 9.94
N TYR A 420 -36.81 2.27 10.14
CA TYR A 420 -37.98 3.07 9.81
C TYR A 420 -37.61 4.55 9.65
N GLY A 421 -38.49 5.33 9.01
CA GLY A 421 -38.26 6.76 8.76
C GLY A 421 -37.35 7.00 7.56
N HIS A 422 -36.55 8.06 7.58
CA HIS A 422 -35.61 8.41 6.50
C HIS A 422 -34.37 9.07 7.12
N ALA A 423 -33.16 8.68 6.71
CA ALA A 423 -31.94 9.32 7.20
C ALA A 423 -30.99 9.61 6.03
N ASN A 424 -30.44 10.80 5.98
CA ASN A 424 -29.34 11.15 5.09
C ASN A 424 -28.06 11.19 5.92
N ILE A 425 -27.19 10.20 5.77
CA ILE A 425 -25.93 10.11 6.49
C ILE A 425 -24.85 10.88 5.70
N ASP A 426 -24.24 11.86 6.35
CA ASP A 426 -23.15 12.69 5.82
C ASP A 426 -21.83 11.95 6.00
N PHE A 427 -21.37 11.84 7.24
CA PHE A 427 -20.15 11.14 7.59
C PHE A 427 -20.22 10.56 9.00
N LEU A 428 -19.23 9.72 9.31
CA LEU A 428 -18.99 9.16 10.62
C LEU A 428 -17.61 9.61 11.12
N ASP A 429 -17.57 10.26 12.29
CA ASP A 429 -16.32 10.59 12.98
C ASP A 429 -16.03 9.50 14.02
N ILE A 430 -14.87 8.85 13.92
CA ILE A 430 -14.36 7.92 14.94
C ILE A 430 -12.93 8.31 15.27
N PRO A 431 -12.68 8.90 16.45
CA PRO A 431 -11.33 9.29 16.82
C PRO A 431 -10.41 8.11 17.12
N GLY A 432 -9.16 8.21 16.66
CA GLY A 432 -8.14 7.19 16.88
C GLY A 432 -8.16 6.01 15.88
N LEU A 433 -8.92 6.14 14.78
CA LEU A 433 -8.74 5.26 13.63
C LEU A 433 -7.37 5.49 12.97
N LEU A 434 -6.84 4.42 12.39
CA LEU A 434 -5.67 4.47 11.53
C LEU A 434 -6.13 4.62 10.07
N PRO A 435 -5.37 5.31 9.22
CA PRO A 435 -5.64 5.28 7.79
C PRO A 435 -5.53 3.85 7.26
N LEU A 436 -6.33 3.55 6.25
CA LEU A 436 -6.09 2.42 5.37
C LEU A 436 -4.88 2.74 4.47
N ASN A 437 -4.23 1.71 3.94
CA ASN A 437 -3.23 1.90 2.90
C ASN A 437 -3.87 2.64 1.71
N SER A 438 -3.12 3.57 1.13
CA SER A 438 -3.61 4.37 -0.01
C SER A 438 -3.77 3.56 -1.28
N ARG A 439 -3.03 2.45 -1.41
CA ARG A 439 -3.15 1.43 -2.46
C ARG A 439 -2.80 0.06 -1.86
N GLY A 440 -3.42 -0.99 -2.35
CA GLY A 440 -3.32 -2.33 -1.80
C GLY A 440 -4.05 -2.52 -0.47
N ALA A 441 -4.10 -3.75 0.00
CA ALA A 441 -4.71 -4.09 1.28
C ALA A 441 -3.88 -3.58 2.46
N THR A 442 -4.57 -3.19 3.53
CA THR A 442 -3.96 -2.85 4.82
C THR A 442 -3.69 -4.14 5.60
N VAL A 443 -2.52 -4.72 5.36
CA VAL A 443 -2.12 -6.00 5.96
C VAL A 443 -1.77 -5.86 7.45
N GLN A 444 -2.00 -6.94 8.22
CA GLN A 444 -1.72 -7.02 9.67
C GLN A 444 -0.40 -7.74 9.98
N TYR A 445 0.48 -7.83 8.98
CA TYR A 445 1.81 -8.40 9.09
C TYR A 445 2.84 -7.48 8.47
N TYR A 446 4.09 -7.65 8.87
CA TYR A 446 5.23 -7.20 8.09
C TYR A 446 5.91 -8.41 7.44
N LEU A 447 6.43 -8.20 6.24
CA LEU A 447 7.04 -9.22 5.41
C LEU A 447 8.55 -9.06 5.43
N ILE A 448 9.28 -10.17 5.42
CA ILE A 448 10.72 -10.19 5.19
C ILE A 448 11.02 -11.24 4.10
N GLU A 449 11.59 -10.79 2.99
CA GLU A 449 12.07 -11.67 1.91
C GLU A 449 13.28 -12.49 2.42
N ALA A 450 13.35 -13.76 2.05
CA ALA A 450 14.38 -14.66 2.57
C ALA A 450 15.79 -14.27 2.10
N GLU A 451 15.91 -13.76 0.87
CA GLU A 451 17.17 -13.30 0.31
C GLU A 451 17.67 -11.97 0.91
N ASP A 452 16.80 -11.22 1.57
CA ASP A 452 17.19 -9.99 2.29
C ASP A 452 17.51 -10.29 3.77
N ALA A 453 17.24 -11.51 4.24
CA ALA A 453 17.56 -11.97 5.59
C ALA A 453 18.99 -12.54 5.69
N THR A 454 19.49 -12.78 6.91
CA THR A 454 20.79 -13.44 7.07
C THR A 454 20.65 -14.91 6.71
N HIS A 455 21.41 -15.44 5.75
CA HIS A 455 21.33 -16.85 5.39
C HIS A 455 22.69 -17.50 5.12
N THR A 456 22.73 -18.82 5.26
CA THR A 456 23.86 -19.68 4.86
C THR A 456 23.50 -20.59 3.68
N GLY A 457 22.24 -20.54 3.23
CA GLY A 457 21.76 -21.21 2.03
C GLY A 457 22.21 -20.53 0.73
N GLN A 458 21.87 -21.15 -0.39
CA GLN A 458 22.13 -20.63 -1.73
C GLN A 458 20.95 -19.77 -2.20
N GLN A 459 21.20 -18.49 -2.47
CA GLN A 459 20.20 -17.65 -3.14
C GLN A 459 20.00 -18.11 -4.60
N ILE A 460 18.74 -18.14 -5.04
CA ILE A 460 18.34 -18.33 -6.43
C ILE A 460 17.65 -17.06 -6.95
N GLY A 461 17.67 -16.86 -8.27
CA GLY A 461 17.13 -15.65 -8.90
C GLY A 461 18.00 -14.39 -8.70
N PRO A 462 17.55 -13.22 -9.20
CA PRO A 462 16.25 -12.99 -9.83
C PRO A 462 16.15 -13.65 -11.21
N ASP A 463 15.06 -14.37 -11.48
CA ASP A 463 14.79 -14.97 -12.80
C ASP A 463 13.29 -15.05 -13.06
N ARG A 464 12.84 -14.65 -14.25
CA ARG A 464 11.43 -14.60 -14.68
C ARG A 464 11.07 -15.70 -15.68
N THR A 465 12.02 -16.58 -16.00
CA THR A 465 11.81 -17.65 -16.97
C THR A 465 10.70 -18.58 -16.48
N TYR A 466 9.58 -18.62 -17.20
CA TYR A 466 8.45 -19.48 -16.87
C TYR A 466 8.90 -20.94 -16.67
N GLN A 467 8.30 -21.63 -15.71
CA GLN A 467 8.65 -22.99 -15.28
C GLN A 467 10.02 -23.13 -14.59
N GLN A 468 10.61 -22.02 -14.15
CA GLN A 468 11.74 -22.03 -13.22
C GLN A 468 11.27 -21.62 -11.81
N LEU A 469 11.82 -22.29 -10.80
CA LEU A 469 11.53 -22.04 -9.39
C LEU A 469 11.60 -20.57 -8.96
N PRO A 470 12.64 -19.78 -9.31
CA PRO A 470 12.69 -18.35 -8.99
C PRO A 470 11.59 -17.52 -9.65
N SER A 471 11.00 -17.95 -10.79
CA SER A 471 9.97 -17.16 -11.47
C SER A 471 8.72 -16.97 -10.62
N GLU A 472 8.34 -17.98 -9.84
CA GLU A 472 7.17 -17.94 -8.95
C GLU A 472 7.51 -17.50 -7.51
N ALA A 473 8.76 -17.12 -7.24
CA ALA A 473 9.17 -16.55 -5.96
C ALA A 473 8.78 -15.06 -5.88
N SER A 474 8.47 -14.57 -4.68
CA SER A 474 8.35 -13.12 -4.43
C SER A 474 9.68 -12.45 -4.73
N GLY A 475 9.64 -11.25 -5.32
CA GLY A 475 10.85 -10.58 -5.81
C GLY A 475 11.60 -11.35 -6.91
N ARG A 476 11.06 -12.48 -7.38
CA ARG A 476 11.69 -13.46 -8.29
C ARG A 476 12.94 -14.14 -7.71
N LYS A 477 13.12 -14.11 -6.39
CA LYS A 477 14.31 -14.59 -5.68
C LYS A 477 13.87 -15.42 -4.47
N ALA A 478 14.73 -16.33 -4.04
CA ALA A 478 14.50 -17.11 -2.82
C ALA A 478 15.83 -17.69 -2.32
N VAL A 479 15.82 -18.35 -1.17
CA VAL A 479 17.01 -19.01 -0.60
C VAL A 479 16.79 -20.51 -0.43
N GLN A 480 17.65 -21.31 -1.05
CA GLN A 480 17.68 -22.76 -0.90
C GLN A 480 18.54 -23.18 0.30
N ILE A 481 17.93 -23.90 1.25
CA ILE A 481 18.56 -24.46 2.43
C ILE A 481 18.45 -26.00 2.43
N SER A 482 19.50 -26.65 2.93
CA SER A 482 19.60 -28.09 3.17
C SER A 482 20.66 -28.37 4.25
N GLY A 483 20.57 -29.53 4.91
CA GLY A 483 21.51 -29.89 5.99
C GLY A 483 21.52 -28.84 7.11
N ASP A 484 22.69 -28.32 7.45
CA ASP A 484 22.84 -27.33 8.53
C ASP A 484 22.56 -25.87 8.10
N SER A 485 22.33 -25.62 6.80
CA SER A 485 22.07 -24.25 6.31
C SER A 485 20.71 -23.71 6.73
N PHE A 486 20.60 -22.39 6.81
CA PHE A 486 19.45 -21.69 7.39
C PHE A 486 19.18 -20.33 6.75
N VAL A 487 17.98 -19.81 7.01
CA VAL A 487 17.60 -18.40 6.88
C VAL A 487 17.25 -17.87 8.28
N GLU A 488 17.78 -16.72 8.66
CA GLU A 488 17.59 -16.06 9.96
C GLU A 488 17.03 -14.64 9.75
N PHE A 489 15.75 -14.49 10.05
CA PHE A 489 14.99 -13.26 9.97
C PHE A 489 15.19 -12.44 11.25
N THR A 490 15.41 -11.13 11.13
CA THR A 490 15.41 -10.20 12.27
C THR A 490 14.10 -9.44 12.30
N LEU A 491 13.34 -9.59 13.39
CA LEU A 491 11.99 -9.01 13.50
C LEU A 491 12.04 -7.47 13.49
N SER A 492 11.23 -6.84 12.64
CA SER A 492 11.12 -5.36 12.58
C SER A 492 10.04 -4.82 13.53
N GLY A 493 9.21 -5.70 14.09
CA GLY A 493 8.14 -5.39 15.04
C GLY A 493 7.76 -6.63 15.86
N ASP A 494 6.88 -6.47 16.84
CA ASP A 494 6.41 -7.59 17.66
C ASP A 494 5.58 -8.59 16.83
N ALA A 495 5.78 -9.88 17.07
CA ALA A 495 5.07 -10.95 16.37
C ALA A 495 4.74 -12.13 17.30
N ASN A 496 3.53 -12.66 17.19
CA ASN A 496 3.08 -13.86 17.91
C ASN A 496 2.61 -14.98 16.96
N ALA A 497 2.66 -14.74 15.65
CA ALA A 497 2.39 -15.73 14.62
C ALA A 497 3.30 -15.50 13.40
N MET A 498 3.47 -16.55 12.61
CA MET A 498 4.30 -16.54 11.41
C MET A 498 3.63 -17.34 10.30
N ALA A 499 3.80 -16.90 9.06
CA ALA A 499 3.63 -17.74 7.87
C ALA A 499 4.95 -17.78 7.08
N ILE A 500 5.32 -18.97 6.58
CA ILE A 500 6.51 -19.18 5.75
C ILE A 500 6.01 -19.63 4.38
N ARG A 501 6.39 -18.91 3.33
CA ARG A 501 6.23 -19.39 1.96
C ARG A 501 7.46 -20.17 1.56
N PHE A 502 7.25 -21.39 1.09
CA PHE A 502 8.33 -22.33 0.81
C PHE A 502 8.02 -23.20 -0.41
N SER A 503 9.04 -23.86 -0.93
CA SER A 503 8.91 -24.98 -1.88
C SER A 503 9.86 -26.10 -1.46
N ILE A 504 9.39 -27.35 -1.58
CA ILE A 504 10.23 -28.55 -1.48
C ILE A 504 10.03 -29.39 -2.75
N PRO A 505 11.02 -30.19 -3.17
CA PRO A 505 10.90 -31.11 -4.31
C PRO A 505 9.63 -31.95 -4.24
N ASP A 506 9.02 -32.24 -5.39
CA ASP A 506 7.89 -33.17 -5.44
C ASP A 506 8.32 -34.65 -5.28
N SER A 507 7.37 -35.55 -5.10
CA SER A 507 7.61 -36.99 -5.22
C SER A 507 7.69 -37.42 -6.69
N ALA A 508 8.39 -38.52 -6.97
CA ALA A 508 8.58 -39.01 -8.34
C ALA A 508 7.26 -39.38 -9.05
N ASP A 509 6.21 -39.69 -8.29
CA ASP A 509 4.87 -40.01 -8.78
C ASP A 509 3.89 -38.81 -8.77
N GLY A 510 4.34 -37.65 -8.31
CA GLY A 510 3.54 -36.42 -8.20
C GLY A 510 2.47 -36.43 -7.11
N SER A 511 2.52 -37.38 -6.18
CA SER A 511 1.62 -37.46 -5.03
C SER A 511 1.98 -36.51 -3.88
N GLY A 512 3.11 -35.80 -3.97
CA GLY A 512 3.63 -34.94 -2.93
C GLY A 512 4.57 -35.65 -1.95
N GLN A 513 5.61 -34.95 -1.49
CA GLN A 513 6.39 -35.33 -0.31
C GLN A 513 5.50 -35.22 0.93
N LYS A 514 5.37 -36.33 1.67
CA LYS A 514 4.38 -36.42 2.76
C LYS A 514 4.89 -35.99 4.13
N VAL A 515 6.21 -36.02 4.38
CA VAL A 515 6.78 -35.68 5.69
C VAL A 515 8.17 -35.05 5.51
N ALA A 516 8.20 -33.75 5.25
CA ALA A 516 9.40 -32.93 5.44
C ALA A 516 9.18 -31.98 6.62
N GLN A 517 10.26 -31.59 7.29
CA GLN A 517 10.16 -30.74 8.49
C GLN A 517 11.04 -29.49 8.38
N LEU A 518 10.48 -28.35 8.76
CA LEU A 518 11.22 -27.13 9.05
C LEU A 518 11.34 -26.97 10.56
N ARG A 519 12.56 -26.80 11.06
CA ARG A 519 12.80 -26.37 12.43
C ARG A 519 12.81 -24.85 12.46
N VAL A 520 12.02 -24.27 13.35
CA VAL A 520 11.97 -22.82 13.57
C VAL A 520 12.42 -22.53 15.00
N THR A 521 13.46 -21.72 15.13
CA THR A 521 14.04 -21.32 16.43
C THR A 521 14.04 -19.81 16.58
N SER A 522 14.00 -19.30 17.81
CA SER A 522 14.15 -17.87 18.10
C SER A 522 15.27 -17.60 19.11
N SER A 523 15.78 -16.37 19.13
CA SER A 523 16.68 -15.87 20.18
C SER A 523 16.06 -15.90 21.59
N ASP A 524 14.73 -15.91 21.69
CA ASP A 524 13.99 -15.92 22.95
C ASP A 524 13.63 -17.32 23.48
N GLY A 525 14.07 -18.36 22.76
CA GLY A 525 13.94 -19.77 23.15
C GLY A 525 12.74 -20.52 22.57
N TYR A 526 12.03 -19.98 21.56
CA TYR A 526 11.14 -20.80 20.71
C TYR A 526 11.99 -21.82 19.92
N ASP A 527 11.53 -23.06 19.83
CA ASP A 527 12.22 -24.15 19.13
C ASP A 527 11.21 -25.27 18.82
N GLU A 528 10.61 -25.21 17.62
CA GLU A 528 9.55 -26.14 17.22
C GLU A 528 9.81 -26.71 15.82
N MET A 529 9.27 -27.91 15.58
CA MET A 529 9.27 -28.57 14.27
C MET A 529 7.91 -28.38 13.61
N HIS A 530 7.93 -27.92 12.37
CA HIS A 530 6.73 -27.73 11.54
C HIS A 530 6.77 -28.66 10.33
N GLU A 531 5.69 -29.42 10.15
CA GLU A 531 5.54 -30.29 8.99
C GLU A 531 5.23 -29.47 7.74
N VAL A 532 5.92 -29.78 6.65
CA VAL A 532 5.70 -29.19 5.32
C VAL A 532 5.53 -30.31 4.29
N THR A 533 4.74 -30.04 3.26
CA THR A 533 4.42 -30.99 2.18
C THR A 533 4.45 -30.29 0.83
N SER A 534 4.77 -31.02 -0.24
CA SER A 534 4.58 -30.55 -1.62
C SER A 534 3.25 -31.00 -2.22
N LYS A 535 2.35 -31.61 -1.43
CA LYS A 535 1.09 -32.16 -1.93
C LYS A 535 0.27 -31.14 -2.71
N PHE A 536 0.21 -29.90 -2.23
CA PHE A 536 -0.58 -28.81 -2.80
C PHE A 536 0.20 -27.92 -3.78
N SER A 537 1.52 -28.13 -3.88
CA SER A 537 2.38 -27.51 -4.88
C SER A 537 2.61 -28.47 -6.05
N TRP A 538 3.30 -27.99 -7.08
CA TRP A 538 3.66 -28.70 -8.28
C TRP A 538 2.44 -29.12 -9.11
N ALA A 539 2.37 -28.54 -10.29
CA ALA A 539 1.53 -28.97 -11.39
C ALA A 539 2.41 -29.14 -12.64
N TYR A 540 1.95 -29.95 -13.59
CA TYR A 540 2.73 -30.39 -14.74
C TYR A 540 1.91 -30.35 -16.02
N GLY A 541 2.61 -30.36 -17.15
CA GLY A 541 2.06 -30.53 -18.49
C GLY A 541 1.39 -29.29 -19.08
N SER A 542 0.72 -29.50 -20.22
CA SER A 542 -0.14 -28.51 -20.86
C SER A 542 -1.50 -28.43 -20.17
N TYR A 543 -2.24 -27.33 -20.36
CA TYR A 543 -3.61 -27.22 -19.86
C TYR A 543 -4.55 -28.28 -20.51
N PRO A 544 -5.46 -28.92 -19.76
CA PRO A 544 -5.59 -28.86 -18.29
C PRO A 544 -4.40 -29.54 -17.60
N PHE A 545 -3.85 -28.86 -16.59
CA PHE A 545 -2.64 -29.30 -15.90
C PHE A 545 -2.85 -30.61 -15.12
N THR A 546 -1.77 -31.35 -14.89
CA THR A 546 -1.78 -32.65 -14.22
C THR A 546 -0.90 -32.65 -12.97
N LYS A 547 -0.95 -33.76 -12.22
CA LYS A 547 -0.01 -34.07 -11.13
C LYS A 547 0.98 -35.16 -11.52
N HIS A 548 1.32 -35.26 -12.80
CA HIS A 548 2.23 -36.29 -13.29
C HIS A 548 3.53 -35.66 -13.77
N PRO A 549 4.64 -35.82 -13.02
CA PRO A 549 5.94 -35.25 -13.40
C PRO A 549 6.41 -35.67 -14.80
N SER A 550 5.97 -36.83 -15.28
CA SER A 550 6.23 -37.33 -16.64
C SER A 550 5.69 -36.44 -17.76
N ASP A 551 4.73 -35.57 -17.45
CA ASP A 551 4.12 -34.67 -18.44
C ASP A 551 4.97 -33.41 -18.68
N GLY A 552 6.04 -33.22 -17.90
CA GLY A 552 6.98 -32.10 -18.03
C GLY A 552 6.40 -30.75 -17.60
N GLY A 553 7.09 -29.65 -17.89
CA GLY A 553 6.59 -28.29 -17.67
C GLY A 553 6.12 -27.98 -16.24
N PRO A 554 6.98 -28.13 -15.21
CA PRO A 554 6.57 -27.93 -13.83
C PRO A 554 6.27 -26.47 -13.53
N HIS A 555 5.28 -26.22 -12.68
CA HIS A 555 4.85 -24.88 -12.23
C HIS A 555 4.04 -25.01 -10.93
N HIS A 556 3.56 -23.89 -10.38
CA HIS A 556 2.82 -23.81 -9.10
C HIS A 556 3.67 -24.35 -7.92
N PHE A 557 4.90 -23.89 -7.81
CA PHE A 557 5.97 -24.54 -7.03
C PHE A 557 5.88 -24.37 -5.52
N TYR A 558 5.26 -23.28 -5.06
CA TYR A 558 5.29 -22.87 -3.67
C TYR A 558 4.00 -23.22 -2.93
N ASP A 559 4.08 -23.26 -1.61
CA ASP A 559 2.98 -23.33 -0.66
C ASP A 559 3.34 -22.50 0.57
N ASP A 560 2.37 -22.35 1.47
CA ASP A 560 2.54 -21.65 2.73
C ASP A 560 2.25 -22.59 3.91
N ILE A 561 3.04 -22.51 4.97
CA ILE A 561 2.62 -22.96 6.30
C ILE A 561 2.45 -21.75 7.21
N ARG A 562 1.56 -21.86 8.20
CA ARG A 562 1.40 -20.84 9.24
C ARG A 562 1.18 -21.45 10.62
N PHE A 563 1.63 -20.76 11.65
CA PHE A 563 1.49 -21.20 13.04
C PHE A 563 1.60 -20.04 14.03
N LEU A 564 1.09 -20.26 15.24
CA LEU A 564 1.28 -19.37 16.39
C LEU A 564 2.58 -19.74 17.13
N PHE A 565 3.32 -18.74 17.61
CA PHE A 565 4.46 -18.97 18.49
C PHE A 565 4.03 -19.35 19.92
N ASN A 566 2.75 -19.19 20.27
CA ASN A 566 2.20 -19.30 21.63
C ASN A 566 2.88 -18.37 22.66
N ARG A 567 3.54 -17.32 22.15
CA ARG A 567 4.19 -16.23 22.87
C ARG A 567 4.36 -15.05 21.91
N THR A 568 4.66 -13.87 22.45
CA THR A 568 5.02 -12.71 21.62
C THR A 568 6.54 -12.57 21.59
N LEU A 569 7.11 -12.66 20.38
CA LEU A 569 8.48 -12.29 20.07
C LEU A 569 8.54 -10.77 19.89
N SER A 570 9.64 -10.15 20.31
CA SER A 570 9.80 -8.69 20.26
C SER A 570 10.53 -8.24 19.01
N ALA A 571 10.35 -6.98 18.62
CA ALA A 571 11.21 -6.35 17.61
C ALA A 571 12.70 -6.54 17.95
N GLY A 572 13.50 -6.93 16.95
CA GLY A 572 14.92 -7.25 17.09
C GLY A 572 15.23 -8.71 17.42
N ASP A 573 14.24 -9.52 17.84
CA ASP A 573 14.44 -10.97 17.97
C ASP A 573 14.81 -11.59 16.62
N LYS A 574 15.59 -12.67 16.68
CA LYS A 574 16.05 -13.42 15.52
C LYS A 574 15.26 -14.71 15.42
N VAL A 575 14.60 -14.94 14.29
CA VAL A 575 13.85 -16.17 13.98
C VAL A 575 14.57 -16.92 12.87
N LYS A 576 15.04 -18.12 13.16
CA LYS A 576 15.83 -18.96 12.25
C LYS A 576 15.01 -20.15 11.77
N VAL A 577 15.00 -20.36 10.46
CA VAL A 577 14.36 -21.47 9.75
C VAL A 577 15.44 -22.39 9.18
N GLN A 578 15.33 -23.68 9.50
CA GLN A 578 16.24 -24.74 9.08
C GLN A 578 15.49 -25.94 8.52
N GLY A 579 15.94 -26.50 7.40
CA GLY A 579 15.44 -27.76 6.88
C GLY A 579 16.12 -28.95 7.56
N VAL A 580 15.36 -29.87 8.17
CA VAL A 580 15.95 -30.95 8.98
C VAL A 580 15.74 -32.36 8.41
N THR A 581 15.00 -32.51 7.33
CA THR A 581 14.81 -33.81 6.68
C THR A 581 16.00 -34.14 5.77
N THR A 582 16.68 -35.26 6.04
CA THR A 582 17.86 -35.71 5.29
C THR A 582 17.58 -35.85 3.80
N GLY A 583 18.44 -35.26 2.97
CA GLY A 583 18.32 -35.33 1.50
C GLY A 583 17.25 -34.42 0.90
N MET A 584 16.62 -33.56 1.72
CA MET A 584 15.64 -32.58 1.27
C MET A 584 16.29 -31.20 1.10
N THR A 585 15.93 -30.51 0.02
CA THR A 585 16.21 -29.09 -0.18
C THR A 585 14.92 -28.31 0.04
N TYR A 586 15.00 -27.21 0.78
CA TYR A 586 13.89 -26.32 1.05
C TYR A 586 14.21 -24.98 0.41
N THR A 587 13.32 -24.47 -0.41
CA THR A 587 13.42 -23.12 -0.95
C THR A 587 12.54 -22.23 -0.11
N ILE A 588 13.14 -21.33 0.67
CA ILE A 588 12.42 -20.35 1.49
C ILE A 588 12.32 -19.08 0.67
N ASP A 589 11.09 -18.64 0.43
CA ASP A 589 10.78 -17.44 -0.35
C ASP A 589 10.73 -16.22 0.58
N LEU A 590 9.83 -16.27 1.56
CA LEU A 590 9.60 -15.17 2.49
C LEU A 590 8.98 -15.66 3.80
N ALA A 591 8.98 -14.75 4.78
CA ALA A 591 8.25 -14.89 6.02
C ALA A 591 7.32 -13.68 6.27
N ASP A 592 6.06 -13.96 6.57
CA ASP A 592 5.10 -12.98 7.06
C ASP A 592 5.01 -13.10 8.60
N PHE A 593 5.22 -12.01 9.33
CA PHE A 593 5.15 -11.97 10.80
C PHE A 593 3.96 -11.15 11.27
N TYR A 594 3.09 -11.77 12.06
CA TYR A 594 1.81 -11.20 12.47
C TYR A 594 1.77 -10.90 13.97
N THR A 595 1.00 -9.87 14.34
CA THR A 595 0.39 -9.82 15.67
C THR A 595 -1.05 -10.33 15.57
N ALA A 596 -1.23 -11.66 15.57
CA ALA A 596 -2.54 -12.30 15.63
C ALA A 596 -3.30 -11.83 16.88
N PRO A 597 -4.59 -11.48 16.76
CA PRO A 597 -5.41 -11.11 17.91
C PRO A 597 -5.66 -12.32 18.81
N GLU A 598 -6.00 -12.09 20.07
CA GLU A 598 -6.55 -13.14 20.92
C GLU A 598 -7.80 -13.78 20.28
N PRO A 599 -8.08 -15.06 20.54
CA PRO A 599 -9.24 -15.73 19.95
C PRO A 599 -10.53 -15.03 20.36
N TYR A 600 -11.40 -14.78 19.38
CA TYR A 600 -12.69 -14.16 19.65
C TYR A 600 -13.56 -15.06 20.52
N THR A 601 -14.31 -14.43 21.42
CA THR A 601 -15.26 -15.13 22.28
C THR A 601 -16.59 -15.35 21.56
N GLN A 602 -17.39 -16.31 22.04
CA GLN A 602 -18.75 -16.52 21.55
C GLN A 602 -19.56 -15.21 21.51
N PRO A 603 -20.42 -15.01 20.49
CA PRO A 603 -21.20 -13.79 20.33
C PRO A 603 -22.14 -13.56 21.52
N LYS A 604 -22.44 -12.29 21.80
CA LYS A 604 -23.49 -11.91 22.75
C LYS A 604 -24.90 -12.02 22.15
N ASP A 605 -25.00 -11.96 20.83
CA ASP A 605 -26.21 -12.24 20.07
C ASP A 605 -26.71 -13.66 20.35
N PRO A 606 -28.02 -13.95 20.26
CA PRO A 606 -28.53 -15.31 20.34
C PRO A 606 -27.81 -16.22 19.35
N PHE A 607 -27.22 -17.31 19.85
CA PHE A 607 -26.38 -18.20 19.05
C PHE A 607 -26.68 -19.68 19.30
N VAL A 608 -26.17 -20.52 18.40
CA VAL A 608 -26.03 -21.97 18.56
C VAL A 608 -24.59 -22.35 18.31
N SER A 609 -24.04 -23.24 19.12
CA SER A 609 -22.67 -23.73 18.93
C SER A 609 -22.67 -25.03 18.16
N VAL A 610 -21.79 -25.20 17.16
CA VAL A 610 -21.76 -26.44 16.37
C VAL A 610 -21.44 -27.68 17.21
N VAL A 611 -20.72 -27.51 18.33
CA VAL A 611 -20.39 -28.61 19.26
C VAL A 611 -21.61 -29.13 20.01
N ASP A 612 -22.64 -28.30 20.19
CA ASP A 612 -23.92 -28.73 20.80
C ASP A 612 -24.70 -29.66 19.86
N TYR A 613 -24.37 -29.64 18.56
CA TYR A 613 -24.90 -30.53 17.53
C TYR A 613 -23.99 -31.74 17.25
N GLY A 614 -22.89 -31.87 18.00
CA GLY A 614 -21.96 -32.99 17.92
C GLY A 614 -20.77 -32.80 16.97
N ALA A 615 -20.49 -31.57 16.53
CA ALA A 615 -19.27 -31.29 15.77
C ALA A 615 -18.04 -31.53 16.66
N ASP A 616 -16.98 -32.11 16.08
CA ASP A 616 -15.75 -32.47 16.78
C ASP A 616 -14.66 -31.41 16.53
N PRO A 617 -14.33 -30.56 17.53
CA PRO A 617 -13.33 -29.51 17.38
C PRO A 617 -11.89 -30.03 17.35
N THR A 618 -11.67 -31.34 17.52
CA THR A 618 -10.34 -31.96 17.42
C THR A 618 -9.96 -32.34 15.98
N GLY A 619 -10.95 -32.37 15.07
CA GLY A 619 -10.77 -32.75 13.67
C GLY A 619 -10.62 -34.25 13.44
N GLN A 620 -10.83 -35.09 14.47
CA GLN A 620 -10.71 -36.55 14.33
C GLN A 620 -11.96 -37.18 13.71
N LYS A 621 -13.14 -36.58 13.93
CA LYS A 621 -14.42 -37.05 13.39
C LYS A 621 -15.02 -36.03 12.43
N ASP A 622 -15.77 -36.58 11.48
CA ASP A 622 -16.54 -35.79 10.52
C ASP A 622 -17.61 -34.95 11.24
N SER A 623 -17.60 -33.65 10.98
CA SER A 623 -18.49 -32.63 11.57
C SER A 623 -19.54 -32.13 10.59
N THR A 624 -19.59 -32.66 9.37
CA THR A 624 -20.47 -32.16 8.29
C THR A 624 -21.94 -32.07 8.71
N ASP A 625 -22.53 -33.18 9.15
CA ASP A 625 -23.95 -33.21 9.54
C ASP A 625 -24.26 -32.31 10.75
N ALA A 626 -23.32 -32.22 11.69
CA ALA A 626 -23.49 -31.40 12.89
C ALA A 626 -23.47 -29.91 12.55
N ILE A 627 -22.54 -29.48 11.70
CA ILE A 627 -22.44 -28.09 11.25
C ILE A 627 -23.66 -27.70 10.40
N GLN A 628 -24.10 -28.54 9.45
CA GLN A 628 -25.29 -28.23 8.65
C GLN A 628 -26.55 -28.12 9.53
N LYS A 629 -26.74 -29.00 10.52
CA LYS A 629 -27.88 -28.90 11.45
C LYS A 629 -27.86 -27.62 12.28
N ALA A 630 -26.67 -27.19 12.73
CA ALA A 630 -26.53 -25.92 13.45
C ALA A 630 -26.87 -24.73 12.55
N ILE A 631 -26.43 -24.76 11.28
CA ILE A 631 -26.79 -23.76 10.25
C ILE A 631 -28.30 -23.70 10.05
N ASP A 632 -28.94 -24.86 9.89
CA ASP A 632 -30.38 -24.94 9.66
C ASP A 632 -31.18 -24.40 10.86
N ASP A 633 -30.81 -24.76 12.10
CA ASP A 633 -31.47 -24.24 13.32
C ASP A 633 -31.26 -22.72 13.47
N ALA A 634 -30.04 -22.25 13.19
CA ALA A 634 -29.71 -20.84 13.27
C ALA A 634 -30.52 -20.02 12.25
N SER A 635 -30.58 -20.47 11.00
CA SER A 635 -31.38 -19.86 9.94
C SER A 635 -32.87 -19.82 10.30
N ALA A 636 -33.42 -20.94 10.79
CA ALA A 636 -34.84 -21.04 11.14
C ALA A 636 -35.25 -20.15 12.33
N ASN A 637 -34.32 -19.87 13.25
CA ASN A 637 -34.60 -19.15 14.49
C ASN A 637 -33.94 -17.77 14.58
N GLY A 638 -33.30 -17.29 13.51
CA GLY A 638 -32.61 -15.99 13.48
C GLY A 638 -31.46 -15.90 14.49
N LYS A 639 -30.69 -16.98 14.66
CA LYS A 639 -29.53 -17.03 15.55
C LYS A 639 -28.21 -17.00 14.75
N VAL A 640 -27.12 -16.76 15.45
CA VAL A 640 -25.75 -16.91 14.92
C VAL A 640 -25.26 -18.34 15.10
N VAL A 641 -24.60 -18.91 14.09
CA VAL A 641 -23.82 -20.15 14.25
C VAL A 641 -22.44 -19.79 14.79
N TRP A 642 -22.06 -20.41 15.90
CA TRP A 642 -20.75 -20.27 16.51
C TRP A 642 -19.89 -21.52 16.28
N LEU A 643 -18.74 -21.31 15.63
CA LEU A 643 -17.65 -22.25 15.47
C LEU A 643 -16.58 -21.92 16.53
N PRO A 644 -16.48 -22.65 17.65
CA PRO A 644 -15.46 -22.35 18.66
C PRO A 644 -14.04 -22.61 18.13
N GLN A 645 -13.04 -22.30 18.95
CA GLN A 645 -11.65 -22.69 18.65
C GLN A 645 -11.57 -24.20 18.43
N GLY A 646 -10.84 -24.62 17.40
CA GLY A 646 -10.72 -26.02 17.01
C GLY A 646 -10.60 -26.18 15.49
N ARG A 647 -10.35 -27.44 15.10
CA ARG A 647 -10.31 -27.87 13.71
C ARG A 647 -11.47 -28.82 13.46
N PHE A 648 -12.28 -28.56 12.45
CA PHE A 648 -13.47 -29.32 12.14
C PHE A 648 -13.30 -30.02 10.80
N ALA A 649 -13.13 -31.34 10.83
CA ALA A 649 -13.03 -32.16 9.63
C ALA A 649 -14.40 -32.28 8.96
N VAL A 650 -14.46 -32.07 7.64
CA VAL A 650 -15.70 -32.16 6.85
C VAL A 650 -15.50 -32.96 5.57
N LYS A 651 -16.63 -33.38 4.98
CA LYS A 651 -16.68 -34.19 3.76
C LYS A 651 -17.66 -33.66 2.72
N ALA A 652 -18.43 -32.63 3.03
CA ALA A 652 -19.31 -31.98 2.07
C ALA A 652 -19.39 -30.47 2.32
N ARG A 653 -19.85 -29.77 1.28
CA ARG A 653 -20.17 -28.35 1.29
C ARG A 653 -21.46 -28.09 2.07
N PHE A 654 -21.56 -26.92 2.67
CA PHE A 654 -22.73 -26.43 3.38
C PHE A 654 -23.60 -25.55 2.49
N THR A 655 -24.92 -25.61 2.68
CA THR A 655 -25.87 -24.68 2.05
C THR A 655 -26.34 -23.65 3.07
N LEU A 656 -26.24 -22.38 2.71
CA LEU A 656 -26.49 -21.23 3.57
C LEU A 656 -27.64 -20.39 3.03
N ASP A 657 -28.49 -19.89 3.92
CA ASP A 657 -29.50 -18.86 3.61
C ASP A 657 -29.91 -18.17 4.92
N LYS A 658 -29.95 -16.83 4.93
CA LYS A 658 -30.38 -16.01 6.09
C LYS A 658 -29.69 -16.38 7.40
N VAL A 659 -28.39 -16.61 7.36
CA VAL A 659 -27.62 -17.11 8.50
C VAL A 659 -26.30 -16.37 8.64
N THR A 660 -25.90 -16.13 9.88
CA THR A 660 -24.54 -15.66 10.19
C THR A 660 -23.74 -16.82 10.78
N VAL A 661 -22.58 -17.10 10.22
CA VAL A 661 -21.62 -18.10 10.73
C VAL A 661 -20.35 -17.37 11.18
N ARG A 662 -19.91 -17.64 12.41
CA ARG A 662 -18.74 -16.98 13.00
C ARG A 662 -17.81 -17.97 13.68
N GLY A 663 -16.50 -17.78 13.47
CA GLY A 663 -15.44 -18.46 14.21
C GLY A 663 -14.74 -17.61 15.26
N ALA A 664 -13.77 -18.23 15.96
CA ALA A 664 -12.93 -17.57 16.96
C ALA A 664 -11.72 -16.81 16.36
N GLY A 665 -11.69 -16.61 15.04
CA GLY A 665 -10.57 -16.06 14.29
C GLY A 665 -9.91 -17.10 13.38
N PRO A 666 -9.39 -16.71 12.21
CA PRO A 666 -8.80 -17.66 11.25
C PRO A 666 -7.57 -18.41 11.79
N TRP A 667 -6.89 -17.88 12.81
CA TRP A 667 -5.80 -18.58 13.50
C TRP A 667 -6.25 -19.69 14.45
N TYR A 668 -7.54 -19.72 14.82
CA TYR A 668 -8.05 -20.55 15.90
C TYR A 668 -9.20 -21.48 15.51
N THR A 669 -9.98 -21.11 14.49
CA THR A 669 -11.08 -21.92 13.97
C THR A 669 -10.81 -22.27 12.51
N GLU A 670 -10.67 -23.56 12.24
CA GLU A 670 -10.43 -24.10 10.89
C GLU A 670 -11.51 -25.14 10.56
N VAL A 671 -12.12 -25.01 9.38
CA VAL A 671 -12.99 -26.04 8.79
C VAL A 671 -12.26 -26.60 7.58
N PHE A 672 -11.88 -27.88 7.63
CA PHE A 672 -10.99 -28.47 6.63
C PHE A 672 -11.54 -29.75 5.99
N ALA A 673 -11.26 -29.93 4.71
CA ALA A 673 -11.71 -31.07 3.94
C ALA A 673 -10.87 -32.33 4.23
N THR A 674 -11.54 -33.48 4.35
CA THR A 674 -10.89 -34.81 4.43
C THR A 674 -11.05 -35.64 3.16
N VAL A 675 -11.80 -35.12 2.19
CA VAL A 675 -11.99 -35.67 0.84
C VAL A 675 -11.94 -34.51 -0.16
N ASN A 676 -11.58 -34.78 -1.41
CA ASN A 676 -11.57 -33.75 -2.46
C ASN A 676 -12.95 -33.11 -2.60
N HIS A 677 -12.98 -31.78 -2.78
CA HIS A 677 -14.20 -30.98 -2.91
C HIS A 677 -15.15 -31.09 -1.69
N GLY A 678 -14.61 -31.48 -0.54
CA GLY A 678 -15.36 -31.81 0.67
C GLY A 678 -15.63 -30.64 1.62
N VAL A 679 -15.31 -29.40 1.24
CA VAL A 679 -15.55 -28.19 2.06
C VAL A 679 -16.06 -27.06 1.19
N GLY A 680 -16.84 -26.16 1.81
CA GLY A 680 -17.28 -24.90 1.21
C GLY A 680 -18.54 -24.38 1.89
N PHE A 681 -18.65 -23.07 2.01
CA PHE A 681 -19.79 -22.36 2.62
C PHE A 681 -20.60 -21.68 1.51
N PHE A 682 -21.54 -22.43 0.91
CA PHE A 682 -22.20 -22.03 -0.33
C PHE A 682 -23.59 -21.43 -0.06
N SER A 683 -23.89 -20.35 -0.76
CA SER A 683 -25.27 -19.93 -0.98
C SER A 683 -25.94 -20.85 -2.00
N LYS A 684 -27.27 -20.85 -2.02
CA LYS A 684 -28.04 -21.48 -3.09
C LYS A 684 -27.69 -20.83 -4.42
N THR A 685 -27.73 -21.60 -5.49
CA THR A 685 -27.61 -21.09 -6.85
C THR A 685 -28.80 -20.18 -7.18
N ALA A 686 -28.62 -19.25 -8.13
CA ALA A 686 -29.68 -18.30 -8.47
C ALA A 686 -30.94 -18.98 -9.04
N ASP A 687 -30.79 -20.09 -9.77
CA ASP A 687 -31.91 -20.90 -10.29
C ASP A 687 -32.65 -21.66 -9.17
N ALA A 688 -31.98 -21.96 -8.06
CA ALA A 688 -32.58 -22.47 -6.83
C ALA A 688 -33.17 -21.36 -5.93
N GLY A 689 -33.28 -20.13 -6.45
CA GLY A 689 -33.84 -18.96 -5.77
C GLY A 689 -32.81 -18.06 -5.08
N GLY A 690 -31.53 -18.40 -5.12
CA GLY A 690 -30.45 -17.69 -4.45
C GLY A 690 -30.56 -17.70 -2.92
N SER A 691 -29.57 -17.11 -2.27
CA SER A 691 -29.59 -16.87 -0.82
C SER A 691 -29.57 -15.38 -0.53
N THR A 692 -30.01 -15.01 0.67
CA THR A 692 -29.90 -13.62 1.12
C THR A 692 -29.41 -13.53 2.56
N ASN A 693 -28.70 -12.45 2.88
CA ASN A 693 -28.24 -12.15 4.24
C ASN A 693 -27.41 -13.30 4.84
N VAL A 694 -26.51 -13.85 4.04
CA VAL A 694 -25.52 -14.84 4.46
C VAL A 694 -24.30 -14.06 4.93
N ASN A 695 -23.89 -14.23 6.18
CA ASN A 695 -22.73 -13.52 6.69
C ASN A 695 -21.71 -14.50 7.28
N LEU A 696 -20.45 -14.36 6.87
CA LEU A 696 -19.36 -15.26 7.25
C LEU A 696 -18.25 -14.44 7.92
N PHE A 697 -17.85 -14.82 9.12
CA PHE A 697 -16.87 -14.07 9.90
C PHE A 697 -15.83 -14.97 10.58
N ASP A 698 -14.56 -14.61 10.45
CA ASP A 698 -13.52 -15.00 11.43
C ASP A 698 -13.21 -16.50 11.52
N PHE A 699 -13.07 -17.22 10.41
CA PHE A 699 -12.60 -18.62 10.40
C PHE A 699 -11.84 -18.96 9.12
N SER A 700 -11.11 -20.08 9.16
CA SER A 700 -10.38 -20.63 8.03
C SER A 700 -11.17 -21.72 7.32
N ILE A 701 -11.06 -21.76 5.98
CA ILE A 701 -11.60 -22.80 5.10
C ILE A 701 -10.42 -23.41 4.33
N THR A 702 -10.11 -24.67 4.63
CA THR A 702 -8.95 -25.35 4.03
C THR A 702 -9.43 -26.54 3.20
N GLY A 703 -9.21 -26.47 1.89
CA GLY A 703 -9.60 -27.53 0.97
C GLY A 703 -8.62 -28.69 0.93
N LEU A 704 -8.78 -29.54 -0.09
CA LEU A 704 -7.87 -30.65 -0.36
C LEU A 704 -7.42 -30.66 -1.83
N THR A 705 -7.68 -29.56 -2.54
CA THR A 705 -7.44 -29.41 -3.98
C THR A 705 -5.96 -29.32 -4.22
N ASN A 706 -5.47 -30.25 -5.04
CA ASN A 706 -4.07 -30.29 -5.44
C ASN A 706 -3.88 -30.31 -6.96
N VAL A 707 -4.95 -30.15 -7.72
CA VAL A 707 -4.95 -29.93 -9.17
C VAL A 707 -6.28 -29.31 -9.56
N ARG A 708 -6.29 -28.53 -10.64
CA ARG A 708 -7.51 -27.91 -11.14
C ARG A 708 -8.39 -28.93 -11.86
N ASP A 709 -9.64 -29.05 -11.41
CA ASP A 709 -10.72 -29.74 -12.13
C ASP A 709 -11.93 -28.80 -12.27
N ASP A 710 -12.11 -28.27 -13.49
CA ASP A 710 -13.19 -27.31 -13.79
C ASP A 710 -14.59 -27.92 -13.68
N SER A 711 -14.72 -29.26 -13.75
CA SER A 711 -16.02 -29.94 -13.62
C SER A 711 -16.56 -29.94 -12.19
N GLN A 712 -15.71 -29.61 -11.20
CA GLN A 712 -16.04 -29.66 -9.79
C GLN A 712 -16.25 -28.25 -9.22
N ALA A 713 -17.33 -28.12 -8.45
CA ALA A 713 -17.61 -26.93 -7.66
C ALA A 713 -16.82 -27.02 -6.35
N ASP A 714 -15.59 -26.51 -6.38
CA ASP A 714 -14.59 -26.65 -5.33
C ASP A 714 -14.06 -25.27 -4.93
N SER A 715 -14.76 -24.59 -4.03
CA SER A 715 -14.41 -23.23 -3.64
C SER A 715 -14.65 -23.03 -2.16
N GLY A 716 -13.97 -22.04 -1.56
CA GLY A 716 -14.24 -21.68 -0.17
C GLY A 716 -15.68 -21.23 0.01
N THR A 717 -16.18 -20.42 -0.92
CA THR A 717 -17.58 -20.00 -1.01
C THR A 717 -18.08 -20.00 -2.45
N GLY A 718 -19.41 -19.99 -2.63
CA GLY A 718 -20.03 -19.86 -3.94
C GLY A 718 -21.55 -19.72 -3.91
N GLY A 719 -22.17 -19.79 -5.08
CA GLY A 719 -23.60 -19.56 -5.27
C GLY A 719 -23.96 -18.07 -5.32
N ALA A 720 -25.22 -17.72 -4.99
CA ALA A 720 -25.78 -16.39 -5.18
C ALA A 720 -26.12 -15.67 -3.83
N PRO A 721 -25.14 -15.07 -3.13
CA PRO A 721 -25.30 -14.46 -1.79
C PRO A 721 -25.77 -13.00 -1.82
N SER A 722 -27.05 -12.74 -2.08
CA SER A 722 -27.54 -11.35 -2.07
C SER A 722 -27.47 -10.71 -0.68
N LEU A 723 -27.17 -9.41 -0.58
CA LEU A 723 -27.18 -8.62 0.65
C LEU A 723 -26.34 -9.26 1.79
N SER A 724 -25.16 -9.74 1.45
CA SER A 724 -24.32 -10.62 2.28
C SER A 724 -22.96 -9.97 2.61
N LEU A 725 -22.34 -10.39 3.71
CA LEU A 725 -21.04 -9.87 4.17
C LEU A 725 -20.09 -11.00 4.54
N PHE A 726 -18.95 -11.12 3.85
CA PHE A 726 -17.88 -12.06 4.17
C PHE A 726 -16.67 -11.28 4.67
N GLN A 727 -16.22 -11.56 5.89
CA GLN A 727 -15.17 -10.78 6.52
C GLN A 727 -14.15 -11.66 7.26
N ASN A 728 -12.87 -11.35 7.05
CA ASN A 728 -11.75 -11.95 7.80
C ASN A 728 -11.77 -13.50 7.76
N LEU A 729 -12.01 -14.03 6.57
CA LEU A 729 -11.82 -15.44 6.28
C LEU A 729 -10.36 -15.70 5.87
N TRP A 730 -9.90 -16.93 6.04
CA TRP A 730 -8.68 -17.41 5.40
C TRP A 730 -9.02 -18.64 4.55
N ILE A 731 -8.79 -18.58 3.25
CA ILE A 731 -9.17 -19.65 2.32
C ILE A 731 -7.91 -20.18 1.64
N GLU A 732 -7.70 -21.48 1.68
CA GLU A 732 -6.53 -22.12 1.07
C GLU A 732 -6.83 -23.53 0.54
N HIS A 733 -6.04 -23.97 -0.45
CA HIS A 733 -6.11 -25.31 -1.04
C HIS A 733 -7.48 -25.71 -1.59
N THR A 734 -8.23 -24.74 -2.11
CA THR A 734 -9.45 -24.93 -2.91
C THR A 734 -9.16 -24.73 -4.40
N LYS A 735 -10.08 -25.07 -5.30
CA LYS A 735 -9.93 -24.69 -6.73
C LYS A 735 -10.00 -23.17 -6.84
N CYS A 736 -11.08 -22.54 -6.38
CA CYS A 736 -11.18 -21.08 -6.31
C CYS A 736 -11.32 -20.63 -4.85
N GLY A 737 -10.90 -19.42 -4.51
CA GLY A 737 -11.26 -18.83 -3.22
C GLY A 737 -12.79 -18.65 -3.13
N MET A 738 -13.36 -17.95 -4.10
CA MET A 738 -14.80 -17.70 -4.22
C MET A 738 -15.24 -17.74 -5.69
N TRP A 739 -16.14 -18.67 -6.03
CA TRP A 739 -16.78 -18.72 -7.36
C TRP A 739 -18.27 -18.38 -7.23
N LEU A 740 -18.65 -17.17 -7.62
CA LEU A 740 -19.93 -16.57 -7.27
C LEU A 740 -20.79 -16.38 -8.52
N ASP A 741 -21.72 -17.31 -8.72
CA ASP A 741 -22.66 -17.31 -9.84
C ASP A 741 -23.91 -16.48 -9.52
N GLY A 742 -24.13 -15.44 -10.31
CA GLY A 742 -25.31 -14.59 -10.26
C GLY A 742 -26.56 -15.16 -10.97
N PRO A 743 -27.63 -14.36 -11.06
CA PRO A 743 -27.72 -13.01 -10.52
C PRO A 743 -27.84 -12.97 -9.00
N PHE A 744 -27.09 -12.07 -8.38
CA PHE A 744 -27.29 -11.60 -7.00
C PHE A 744 -26.79 -10.16 -6.87
N ASP A 745 -27.21 -9.49 -5.79
CA ASP A 745 -26.93 -8.07 -5.57
C ASP A 745 -26.39 -7.81 -4.16
N GLY A 746 -25.41 -6.92 -4.03
CA GLY A 746 -25.03 -6.36 -2.73
C GLY A 746 -24.17 -7.27 -1.85
N LEU A 747 -23.23 -8.03 -2.42
CA LEU A 747 -22.23 -8.76 -1.64
C LEU A 747 -21.07 -7.81 -1.25
N HIS A 748 -20.63 -7.89 0.00
CA HIS A 748 -19.43 -7.20 0.46
C HIS A 748 -18.42 -8.23 1.01
N VAL A 749 -17.24 -8.31 0.42
CA VAL A 749 -16.13 -9.15 0.87
C VAL A 749 -15.00 -8.26 1.37
N VAL A 750 -14.52 -8.47 2.60
CA VAL A 750 -13.53 -7.58 3.20
C VAL A 750 -12.51 -8.26 4.10
N GLY A 751 -11.24 -7.87 3.98
CA GLY A 751 -10.20 -8.33 4.90
C GLY A 751 -9.93 -9.83 4.83
N THR A 752 -10.23 -10.48 3.71
CA THR A 752 -10.06 -11.94 3.53
C THR A 752 -8.68 -12.25 2.98
N THR A 753 -8.06 -13.31 3.49
CA THR A 753 -6.80 -13.84 2.98
C THR A 753 -7.08 -15.06 2.11
N MET A 754 -6.48 -15.13 0.92
CA MET A 754 -6.58 -16.29 0.02
C MET A 754 -5.18 -16.71 -0.43
N ARG A 755 -4.84 -17.97 -0.20
CA ARG A 755 -3.52 -18.51 -0.54
C ARG A 755 -3.69 -19.82 -1.31
N ASN A 756 -2.80 -20.10 -2.26
CA ASN A 756 -2.58 -21.45 -2.78
C ASN A 756 -3.86 -22.09 -3.38
N THR A 757 -4.57 -21.33 -4.22
CA THR A 757 -5.74 -21.81 -4.98
C THR A 757 -5.32 -22.29 -6.37
N TYR A 758 -6.01 -23.30 -6.91
CA TYR A 758 -5.68 -23.88 -8.22
C TYR A 758 -6.29 -23.17 -9.43
N ALA A 759 -7.13 -22.17 -9.18
CA ALA A 759 -7.73 -21.25 -10.12
C ALA A 759 -7.92 -19.89 -9.39
N ASP A 760 -9.01 -19.19 -9.70
CA ASP A 760 -9.23 -17.81 -9.30
C ASP A 760 -9.24 -17.59 -7.78
N GLY A 761 -8.80 -16.40 -7.36
CA GLY A 761 -9.06 -15.93 -6.01
C GLY A 761 -10.55 -15.66 -5.81
N VAL A 762 -11.09 -14.66 -6.52
CA VAL A 762 -12.53 -14.37 -6.58
C VAL A 762 -12.97 -14.23 -8.02
N ASN A 763 -14.08 -14.88 -8.39
CA ASN A 763 -14.75 -14.65 -9.67
C ASN A 763 -16.21 -14.26 -9.44
N PHE A 764 -16.57 -13.04 -9.84
CA PHE A 764 -17.96 -12.62 -10.02
C PHE A 764 -18.41 -13.05 -11.41
N HIS A 765 -19.27 -14.05 -11.46
CA HIS A 765 -19.69 -14.68 -12.69
C HIS A 765 -21.21 -14.54 -12.89
N LEU A 766 -21.65 -14.20 -14.09
CA LEU A 766 -23.04 -14.32 -14.52
C LEU A 766 -24.03 -13.36 -13.82
N GLY A 767 -23.87 -12.05 -14.00
CA GLY A 767 -24.89 -11.06 -13.63
C GLY A 767 -24.86 -10.66 -12.16
N VAL A 768 -23.66 -10.57 -11.59
CA VAL A 768 -23.43 -10.04 -10.24
C VAL A 768 -23.57 -8.52 -10.26
N THR A 769 -24.27 -7.94 -9.29
CA THR A 769 -24.46 -6.48 -9.23
C THR A 769 -24.12 -5.86 -7.89
N ASN A 770 -23.70 -4.58 -7.94
CA ASN A 770 -23.41 -3.73 -6.78
C ASN A 770 -22.67 -4.49 -5.67
N SER A 771 -21.58 -5.18 -6.02
CA SER A 771 -20.82 -6.01 -5.09
C SER A 771 -19.37 -5.53 -4.99
N VAL A 772 -18.81 -5.64 -3.79
CA VAL A 772 -17.48 -5.09 -3.44
C VAL A 772 -16.57 -6.21 -2.92
N VAL A 773 -15.33 -6.23 -3.41
CA VAL A 773 -14.22 -6.95 -2.76
C VAL A 773 -13.16 -5.92 -2.37
N GLU A 774 -12.88 -5.78 -1.08
CA GLU A 774 -11.89 -4.82 -0.60
C GLU A 774 -10.98 -5.29 0.53
N GLN A 775 -9.79 -4.70 0.64
CA GLN A 775 -8.82 -5.01 1.71
C GLN A 775 -8.44 -6.51 1.78
N CYS A 776 -8.56 -7.25 0.68
CA CYS A 776 -8.19 -8.67 0.63
C CYS A 776 -6.72 -8.86 0.23
N ASP A 777 -6.08 -9.89 0.78
CA ASP A 777 -4.69 -10.26 0.49
C ASP A 777 -4.63 -11.65 -0.13
N LEU A 778 -4.24 -11.70 -1.40
CA LEU A 778 -4.25 -12.90 -2.22
C LEU A 778 -2.84 -13.20 -2.73
N ARG A 779 -2.39 -14.46 -2.60
CA ARG A 779 -1.09 -14.90 -3.13
C ARG A 779 -1.11 -16.32 -3.67
N ASN A 780 -0.32 -16.56 -4.73
CA ASN A 780 -0.07 -17.89 -5.29
C ASN A 780 -1.37 -18.55 -5.81
N LEU A 781 -1.96 -17.91 -6.83
CA LEU A 781 -3.26 -18.29 -7.39
C LEU A 781 -3.08 -18.96 -8.75
N GLY A 782 -3.90 -19.97 -9.06
CA GLY A 782 -3.78 -20.78 -10.27
C GLY A 782 -4.57 -20.29 -11.48
N ASP A 783 -5.16 -19.08 -11.40
CA ASP A 783 -5.76 -18.29 -12.48
C ASP A 783 -5.90 -16.83 -11.98
N ASP A 784 -6.83 -16.06 -12.55
CA ASP A 784 -7.09 -14.66 -12.23
C ASP A 784 -7.22 -14.41 -10.72
N GLY A 785 -6.52 -13.40 -10.21
CA GLY A 785 -6.63 -13.07 -8.80
C GLY A 785 -8.02 -12.59 -8.41
N LEU A 786 -8.52 -11.59 -9.13
CA LEU A 786 -9.88 -11.10 -9.03
C LEU A 786 -10.45 -10.94 -10.43
N ALA A 787 -11.54 -11.64 -10.72
CA ALA A 787 -12.20 -11.61 -12.04
C ALA A 787 -13.66 -11.18 -11.93
N MET A 788 -14.09 -10.37 -12.90
CA MET A 788 -15.50 -10.20 -13.25
C MET A 788 -15.73 -10.81 -14.61
N TRP A 789 -16.51 -11.87 -14.69
CA TRP A 789 -16.83 -12.56 -15.93
C TRP A 789 -18.32 -12.49 -16.23
N SER A 790 -18.66 -11.54 -17.10
CA SER A 790 -20.03 -11.26 -17.52
C SER A 790 -20.56 -12.25 -18.55
N GLU A 791 -20.38 -13.55 -18.31
CA GLU A 791 -20.86 -14.62 -19.19
C GLU A 791 -22.39 -14.57 -19.31
N LYS A 792 -22.90 -14.33 -20.54
CA LYS A 792 -24.33 -14.29 -20.90
C LYS A 792 -25.21 -13.23 -20.20
N LYS A 793 -24.81 -12.71 -19.03
CA LYS A 793 -25.47 -11.65 -18.28
C LYS A 793 -24.42 -10.64 -17.80
N PRO A 794 -24.67 -9.33 -17.95
CA PRO A 794 -23.71 -8.33 -17.56
C PRO A 794 -23.59 -8.26 -16.03
N ASP A 795 -22.37 -8.33 -15.53
CA ASP A 795 -22.04 -7.86 -14.19
C ASP A 795 -22.09 -6.34 -14.18
N VAL A 796 -22.67 -5.74 -13.13
CA VAL A 796 -22.96 -4.30 -13.12
C VAL A 796 -22.60 -3.63 -11.81
N GLY A 797 -21.83 -2.54 -11.87
CA GLY A 797 -21.59 -1.68 -10.71
C GLY A 797 -20.74 -2.34 -9.64
N ASN A 798 -19.94 -3.36 -9.98
CA ASN A 798 -19.08 -4.03 -9.04
C ASN A 798 -17.74 -3.31 -8.89
N VAL A 799 -17.11 -3.47 -7.72
CA VAL A 799 -15.88 -2.77 -7.37
C VAL A 799 -14.88 -3.73 -6.72
N PHE A 800 -13.69 -3.82 -7.29
CA PHE A 800 -12.52 -4.38 -6.61
C PHE A 800 -11.62 -3.25 -6.15
N LYS A 801 -11.50 -3.01 -4.84
CA LYS A 801 -10.70 -1.89 -4.33
C LYS A 801 -9.77 -2.21 -3.17
N PHE A 802 -8.60 -1.57 -3.14
CA PHE A 802 -7.63 -1.75 -2.04
C PHE A 802 -7.27 -3.23 -1.77
N ASN A 803 -7.13 -4.05 -2.81
CA ASN A 803 -6.69 -5.43 -2.68
C ASN A 803 -5.20 -5.57 -3.01
N THR A 804 -4.54 -6.53 -2.37
CA THR A 804 -3.18 -6.95 -2.69
C THR A 804 -3.24 -8.31 -3.37
N VAL A 805 -2.81 -8.40 -4.63
CA VAL A 805 -2.75 -9.66 -5.40
C VAL A 805 -1.31 -9.92 -5.81
N LYS A 806 -0.72 -11.03 -5.37
CA LYS A 806 0.68 -11.36 -5.65
C LYS A 806 0.82 -12.74 -6.27
N VAL A 807 1.68 -12.88 -7.26
CA VAL A 807 2.03 -14.18 -7.86
C VAL A 807 0.79 -14.97 -8.34
N PRO A 808 -0.06 -14.43 -9.24
CA PRO A 808 -0.94 -15.28 -10.03
C PRO A 808 -0.06 -16.11 -10.97
N VAL A 809 -0.02 -17.43 -10.73
CA VAL A 809 0.77 -18.42 -11.47
C VAL A 809 0.27 -18.58 -12.89
N LEU A 810 -1.03 -18.36 -13.10
CA LEU A 810 -1.66 -18.31 -14.40
C LEU A 810 -2.57 -17.09 -14.47
N ALA A 811 -2.71 -16.51 -15.66
CA ALA A 811 -3.60 -15.39 -15.96
C ALA A 811 -3.24 -14.12 -15.17
N ASN A 812 -4.24 -13.32 -14.79
CA ASN A 812 -4.05 -11.93 -14.43
C ASN A 812 -4.06 -11.71 -12.92
N GLY A 813 -3.58 -10.55 -12.48
CA GLY A 813 -3.88 -10.09 -11.12
C GLY A 813 -5.35 -9.71 -10.97
N ILE A 814 -5.84 -8.83 -11.84
CA ILE A 814 -7.25 -8.42 -11.88
C ILE A 814 -7.74 -8.39 -13.33
N ALA A 815 -8.90 -8.97 -13.61
CA ALA A 815 -9.51 -8.99 -14.93
C ALA A 815 -10.99 -8.55 -14.90
N ILE A 816 -11.37 -7.72 -15.87
CA ILE A 816 -12.78 -7.40 -16.17
C ILE A 816 -13.10 -7.88 -17.58
N TYR A 817 -13.88 -8.95 -17.68
CA TYR A 817 -14.38 -9.54 -18.91
C TYR A 817 -15.82 -9.09 -19.16
N GLY A 818 -16.00 -8.05 -19.97
CA GLY A 818 -17.33 -7.51 -20.26
C GLY A 818 -17.99 -6.76 -19.10
N GLY A 819 -19.31 -6.60 -19.19
CA GLY A 819 -20.14 -6.01 -18.13
C GLY A 819 -20.37 -4.50 -18.28
N ARG A 820 -20.87 -3.86 -17.23
CA ARG A 820 -21.23 -2.44 -17.26
C ARG A 820 -20.90 -1.72 -15.97
N ASP A 821 -20.30 -0.54 -16.05
CA ASP A 821 -20.05 0.33 -14.88
C ASP A 821 -19.25 -0.37 -13.75
N ASN A 822 -18.34 -1.28 -14.13
CA ASN A 822 -17.49 -2.01 -13.18
C ASN A 822 -16.15 -1.27 -12.96
N SER A 823 -15.52 -1.50 -11.82
CA SER A 823 -14.24 -0.85 -11.51
C SER A 823 -13.27 -1.73 -10.75
N ALA A 824 -11.98 -1.48 -10.98
CA ALA A 824 -10.87 -2.00 -10.18
C ALA A 824 -9.95 -0.84 -9.80
N THR A 825 -10.00 -0.41 -8.54
CA THR A 825 -9.31 0.81 -8.08
C THR A 825 -8.41 0.60 -6.86
N ASP A 826 -7.35 1.39 -6.71
CA ASP A 826 -6.51 1.36 -5.49
C ASP A 826 -5.85 0.01 -5.18
N ASN A 827 -5.71 -0.89 -6.14
CA ASN A 827 -5.13 -2.22 -5.89
C ASN A 827 -3.61 -2.18 -6.01
N TYR A 828 -2.95 -3.11 -5.34
CA TYR A 828 -1.55 -3.45 -5.55
C TYR A 828 -1.50 -4.85 -6.17
N VAL A 829 -0.97 -4.94 -7.38
CA VAL A 829 -0.84 -6.19 -8.12
C VAL A 829 0.63 -6.43 -8.41
N ALA A 830 1.11 -7.63 -8.11
CA ALA A 830 2.47 -7.99 -8.42
C ALA A 830 2.59 -9.40 -9.01
N GLU A 831 3.58 -9.53 -9.88
CA GLU A 831 4.24 -10.80 -10.16
C GLU A 831 3.46 -11.85 -10.97
N SER A 832 2.65 -11.44 -11.95
CA SER A 832 2.02 -12.37 -12.91
C SER A 832 3.06 -13.25 -13.62
N ILE A 833 2.76 -14.54 -13.78
CA ILE A 833 3.74 -15.55 -14.22
C ILE A 833 3.55 -15.99 -15.67
N CYS A 834 2.32 -16.30 -16.07
CA CYS A 834 2.04 -16.99 -17.32
C CYS A 834 0.67 -16.61 -17.87
N ASP A 835 0.54 -16.38 -19.18
CA ASP A 835 -0.74 -16.06 -19.88
C ASP A 835 -1.56 -14.91 -19.25
N GLY A 836 -0.93 -13.93 -18.59
CA GLY A 836 -1.69 -12.78 -18.09
C GLY A 836 -0.89 -11.61 -17.55
N ALA A 837 -1.61 -10.57 -17.17
CA ALA A 837 -1.12 -9.23 -16.89
C ALA A 837 -1.31 -8.87 -15.41
N GLY A 838 -0.89 -7.66 -15.02
CA GLY A 838 -1.34 -7.09 -13.74
C GLY A 838 -2.84 -6.78 -13.81
N LEU A 839 -3.24 -6.01 -14.83
CA LEU A 839 -4.63 -5.67 -15.11
C LEU A 839 -5.02 -6.11 -16.52
N GLN A 840 -6.20 -6.71 -16.66
CA GLN A 840 -6.81 -6.97 -17.96
C GLN A 840 -8.21 -6.38 -18.07
N VAL A 841 -8.50 -5.78 -19.22
CA VAL A 841 -9.86 -5.44 -19.66
C VAL A 841 -10.09 -6.09 -21.01
N ALA A 842 -11.13 -6.91 -21.13
CA ALA A 842 -11.33 -7.66 -22.36
C ALA A 842 -12.82 -7.92 -22.68
N ASN A 843 -13.11 -7.98 -23.98
CA ASN A 843 -14.35 -8.55 -24.50
C ASN A 843 -14.00 -9.93 -25.08
N ARG A 844 -14.00 -10.95 -24.24
CA ARG A 844 -13.70 -12.34 -24.61
C ARG A 844 -14.51 -13.30 -23.72
N PHE A 845 -14.35 -14.61 -23.95
CA PHE A 845 -15.02 -15.67 -23.17
C PHE A 845 -16.55 -15.58 -23.19
N ASP A 846 -17.12 -15.20 -24.33
CA ASP A 846 -18.56 -15.02 -24.55
C ASP A 846 -19.22 -14.07 -23.53
N ALA A 847 -18.42 -13.15 -22.98
CA ALA A 847 -18.89 -12.12 -22.08
C ALA A 847 -19.79 -11.13 -22.82
N ILE A 848 -20.81 -10.62 -22.11
CA ILE A 848 -21.56 -9.46 -22.57
C ILE A 848 -20.61 -8.27 -22.62
N ALA A 849 -20.45 -7.69 -23.82
CA ALA A 849 -19.44 -6.67 -24.06
C ALA A 849 -19.53 -5.49 -23.09
N LEU A 850 -18.37 -4.90 -22.81
CA LEU A 850 -18.23 -3.71 -21.98
C LEU A 850 -19.16 -2.59 -22.45
N SER A 851 -19.84 -1.96 -21.49
CA SER A 851 -20.70 -0.80 -21.73
C SER A 851 -20.67 0.13 -20.52
N GLY A 852 -21.25 1.34 -20.65
CA GLY A 852 -21.16 2.34 -19.59
C GLY A 852 -19.72 2.86 -19.46
N HIS A 853 -19.19 2.92 -18.24
CA HIS A 853 -17.81 3.32 -17.97
C HIS A 853 -17.07 2.29 -17.12
N THR A 854 -15.94 1.77 -17.60
CA THR A 854 -15.07 0.90 -16.79
C THR A 854 -13.87 1.68 -16.28
N ASP A 855 -13.67 1.66 -14.96
CA ASP A 855 -12.65 2.45 -14.27
C ASP A 855 -11.55 1.56 -13.67
N MET A 856 -10.30 1.75 -14.12
CA MET A 856 -9.12 0.95 -13.74
C MET A 856 -8.06 1.82 -13.03
N SER A 857 -8.49 2.70 -12.11
CA SER A 857 -7.66 3.80 -11.60
C SER A 857 -6.91 3.56 -10.29
N ARG A 858 -5.84 4.32 -10.06
CA ARG A 858 -5.02 4.32 -8.83
C ARG A 858 -4.42 2.96 -8.47
N ASN A 859 -4.17 2.10 -9.46
CA ASN A 859 -3.54 0.79 -9.23
C ASN A 859 -2.01 0.89 -9.30
N VAL A 860 -1.31 0.09 -8.48
CA VAL A 860 0.12 -0.19 -8.63
C VAL A 860 0.29 -1.57 -9.24
N ILE A 861 1.14 -1.68 -10.24
CA ILE A 861 1.44 -2.93 -10.93
C ILE A 861 2.95 -3.13 -10.91
N GLU A 862 3.43 -4.21 -10.30
CA GLU A 862 4.85 -4.46 -10.12
C GLU A 862 5.29 -5.84 -10.64
N ARG A 863 6.29 -5.88 -11.52
CA ARG A 863 6.84 -7.13 -12.09
C ARG A 863 5.80 -8.02 -12.78
N CYS A 864 4.77 -7.40 -13.35
CA CYS A 864 3.73 -8.07 -14.14
C CYS A 864 4.03 -8.06 -15.65
N GLY A 865 3.18 -8.74 -16.40
CA GLY A 865 3.44 -9.16 -17.78
C GLY A 865 4.01 -10.56 -17.79
N ALA A 866 3.54 -11.38 -18.73
CA ALA A 866 3.78 -12.82 -18.76
C ALA A 866 4.03 -13.33 -20.19
N PRO A 867 4.81 -14.41 -20.35
CA PRO A 867 4.87 -15.13 -21.62
C PRO A 867 3.57 -15.93 -21.78
N SER A 868 3.23 -16.23 -23.02
CA SER A 868 2.11 -17.11 -23.31
C SER A 868 2.55 -18.58 -23.37
N ARG A 869 1.65 -19.49 -22.98
CA ARG A 869 1.83 -20.92 -23.24
C ARG A 869 1.62 -21.28 -24.72
N PHE A 870 1.11 -20.36 -25.54
CA PHE A 870 0.70 -20.61 -26.92
C PHE A 870 1.67 -20.08 -27.99
N GLY A 871 2.97 -20.16 -27.75
CA GLY A 871 4.00 -19.79 -28.72
C GLY A 871 4.92 -18.69 -28.20
N ALA A 872 5.37 -17.80 -29.08
CA ALA A 872 6.29 -16.71 -28.74
C ALA A 872 5.57 -15.45 -28.22
N TRP A 873 4.24 -15.50 -28.06
CA TRP A 873 3.44 -14.38 -27.58
C TRP A 873 3.72 -14.08 -26.11
N HIS A 874 3.51 -12.83 -25.73
CA HIS A 874 3.58 -12.34 -24.37
C HIS A 874 2.64 -11.14 -24.23
N ASN A 875 2.43 -10.67 -23.01
CA ASN A 875 1.67 -9.47 -22.73
C ASN A 875 2.36 -8.62 -21.65
N GLY A 876 2.04 -7.34 -21.63
CA GLY A 876 2.54 -6.36 -20.68
C GLY A 876 1.82 -6.34 -19.34
N ALA A 877 2.11 -5.31 -18.55
CA ALA A 877 1.54 -5.08 -17.22
C ALA A 877 0.04 -4.73 -17.29
N ILE A 878 -0.40 -4.02 -18.32
CA ILE A 878 -1.82 -3.83 -18.68
C ILE A 878 -2.10 -4.54 -19.99
N TRP A 879 -3.22 -5.25 -20.07
CA TRP A 879 -3.66 -5.95 -21.28
C TRP A 879 -5.10 -5.57 -21.67
N VAL A 880 -5.24 -4.99 -22.87
CA VAL A 880 -6.52 -4.66 -23.48
C VAL A 880 -6.78 -5.64 -24.62
N TRP A 881 -7.86 -6.42 -24.55
CA TRP A 881 -8.15 -7.45 -25.57
C TRP A 881 -9.59 -7.38 -26.11
N ALA A 882 -9.75 -6.82 -27.31
CA ALA A 882 -11.05 -6.63 -27.97
C ALA A 882 -11.45 -7.81 -28.88
N ASN A 883 -11.24 -9.05 -28.43
CA ASN A 883 -11.37 -10.27 -29.25
C ASN A 883 -12.77 -10.46 -29.86
N GLN A 884 -13.81 -10.37 -29.03
CA GLN A 884 -15.21 -10.68 -29.39
C GLN A 884 -16.10 -9.43 -29.44
N GLY A 885 -15.50 -8.23 -29.44
CA GLY A 885 -16.25 -6.98 -29.55
C GLY A 885 -15.40 -5.76 -29.22
N PRO A 886 -15.78 -4.56 -29.71
CA PRO A 886 -15.02 -3.34 -29.49
C PRO A 886 -15.01 -2.94 -28.02
N ILE A 887 -13.88 -2.39 -27.57
CA ILE A 887 -13.73 -1.84 -26.21
C ILE A 887 -13.81 -0.32 -26.31
N THR A 888 -14.71 0.30 -25.54
CA THR A 888 -14.85 1.76 -25.45
C THR A 888 -15.12 2.20 -24.01
N ASN A 889 -14.91 3.47 -23.69
CA ASN A 889 -15.18 4.08 -22.37
C ASN A 889 -14.47 3.40 -21.19
N VAL A 890 -13.25 2.90 -21.41
CA VAL A 890 -12.37 2.39 -20.36
C VAL A 890 -11.33 3.45 -20.04
N THR A 891 -11.14 3.75 -18.75
CA THR A 891 -10.10 4.68 -18.29
C THR A 891 -9.13 4.01 -17.34
N PHE A 892 -7.85 4.23 -17.59
CA PHE A 892 -6.76 3.94 -16.68
C PHE A 892 -6.21 5.29 -16.19
N GLU A 893 -6.55 5.68 -14.96
CA GLU A 893 -6.07 6.94 -14.36
C GLU A 893 -5.17 6.70 -13.14
N ASP A 894 -4.09 7.47 -13.00
CA ASP A 894 -3.16 7.40 -11.87
C ASP A 894 -2.54 6.00 -11.67
N VAL A 895 -2.25 5.27 -12.75
CA VAL A 895 -1.67 3.91 -12.68
C VAL A 895 -0.15 3.98 -12.66
N GLU A 896 0.47 3.21 -11.75
CA GLU A 896 1.93 3.11 -11.63
C GLU A 896 2.38 1.70 -12.01
N ILE A 897 3.22 1.58 -13.03
CA ILE A 897 3.78 0.32 -13.52
C ILE A 897 5.28 0.32 -13.23
N TYR A 898 5.73 -0.68 -12.48
CA TYR A 898 7.13 -0.90 -12.12
C TYR A 898 7.64 -2.22 -12.66
N ASN A 899 8.77 -2.16 -13.38
CA ASN A 899 9.57 -3.31 -13.77
C ASN A 899 8.76 -4.36 -14.56
N SER A 900 7.98 -3.92 -15.54
CA SER A 900 7.18 -4.81 -16.39
C SER A 900 8.06 -5.82 -17.12
N SER A 901 7.59 -7.06 -17.27
CA SER A 901 8.35 -8.14 -17.91
C SER A 901 8.54 -7.94 -19.42
N TRP A 902 7.61 -7.23 -20.05
CA TRP A 902 7.64 -6.89 -21.48
C TRP A 902 7.14 -5.46 -21.67
N ALA A 903 5.93 -5.26 -22.18
CA ALA A 903 5.32 -3.95 -22.38
C ALA A 903 4.82 -3.32 -21.08
N GLY A 904 4.77 -1.99 -21.01
CA GLY A 904 3.87 -1.32 -20.06
C GLY A 904 2.41 -1.68 -20.33
N VAL A 905 1.97 -1.48 -21.59
CA VAL A 905 0.59 -1.71 -22.03
C VAL A 905 0.58 -2.50 -23.34
N THR A 906 -0.26 -3.54 -23.40
CA THR A 906 -0.44 -4.37 -24.59
C THR A 906 -1.89 -4.32 -25.09
N PHE A 907 -2.07 -4.13 -26.39
CA PHE A 907 -3.35 -4.20 -27.09
C PHE A 907 -3.38 -5.40 -28.02
N TRP A 908 -4.40 -6.24 -27.88
CA TRP A 908 -4.63 -7.40 -28.74
C TRP A 908 -5.97 -7.27 -29.45
N ASP A 909 -5.93 -7.54 -30.76
CA ASP A 909 -7.06 -7.73 -31.67
C ASP A 909 -8.12 -6.62 -31.67
N GLY A 910 -9.04 -6.71 -32.64
CA GLY A 910 -10.27 -5.92 -32.63
C GLY A 910 -10.06 -4.41 -32.60
N ASN A 911 -11.07 -3.69 -32.10
CA ASN A 911 -11.07 -2.23 -32.04
C ASN A 911 -11.15 -1.77 -30.58
N SER A 912 -10.20 -0.95 -30.14
CA SER A 912 -10.15 -0.40 -28.78
C SER A 912 -10.07 1.12 -28.80
N ASP A 913 -10.89 1.79 -28.00
CA ASP A 913 -10.89 3.23 -27.74
C ASP A 913 -10.85 3.45 -26.22
N VAL A 914 -9.67 3.78 -25.70
CA VAL A 914 -9.41 3.84 -24.25
C VAL A 914 -8.66 5.11 -23.87
N THR A 915 -8.74 5.49 -22.59
CA THR A 915 -8.06 6.69 -22.08
C THR A 915 -7.01 6.30 -21.03
N PHE A 916 -5.81 6.84 -21.15
CA PHE A 916 -4.76 6.79 -20.14
C PHE A 916 -4.49 8.19 -19.60
N LYS A 917 -4.57 8.35 -18.28
CA LYS A 917 -4.33 9.61 -17.60
C LYS A 917 -3.39 9.42 -16.42
N ASN A 918 -2.33 10.22 -16.32
CA ASN A 918 -1.36 10.14 -15.22
C ASN A 918 -0.78 8.71 -15.04
N VAL A 919 -0.39 8.07 -16.14
CA VAL A 919 0.16 6.71 -16.10
C VAL A 919 1.67 6.76 -16.13
N THR A 920 2.31 6.11 -15.16
CA THR A 920 3.77 5.99 -15.11
C THR A 920 4.20 4.58 -15.50
N VAL A 921 5.14 4.46 -16.42
CA VAL A 921 5.82 3.21 -16.76
C VAL A 921 7.30 3.36 -16.41
N ASP A 922 7.75 2.65 -15.38
CA ASP A 922 9.14 2.66 -14.94
C ASP A 922 9.74 1.28 -15.12
N THR A 923 10.62 1.16 -16.12
CA THR A 923 11.26 -0.09 -16.55
C THR A 923 10.30 -1.04 -17.28
N ALA A 924 10.51 -1.16 -18.59
CA ALA A 924 9.83 -2.07 -19.51
C ALA A 924 10.68 -2.22 -20.79
N ASP A 925 10.45 -3.25 -21.60
CA ASP A 925 11.09 -3.36 -22.92
C ASP A 925 10.56 -2.29 -23.88
N TRP A 926 9.26 -2.04 -23.82
CA TRP A 926 8.56 -0.98 -24.54
C TRP A 926 7.38 -0.44 -23.74
N VAL A 927 6.93 0.77 -24.06
CA VAL A 927 5.79 1.38 -23.40
C VAL A 927 4.50 0.72 -23.88
N PHE A 928 4.34 0.63 -25.20
CA PHE A 928 3.15 0.09 -25.85
C PHE A 928 3.48 -1.06 -26.80
N GLU A 929 2.62 -2.06 -26.83
CA GLU A 929 2.70 -3.24 -27.69
C GLU A 929 1.37 -3.45 -28.41
N LEU A 930 1.39 -3.55 -29.74
CA LEU A 930 0.18 -3.62 -30.57
C LEU A 930 0.15 -4.89 -31.44
N HIS A 931 -0.87 -5.72 -31.22
CA HIS A 931 -1.09 -6.98 -31.94
C HIS A 931 -2.43 -6.97 -32.67
N SER A 932 -2.41 -6.94 -34.00
CA SER A 932 -3.60 -7.09 -34.86
C SER A 932 -4.81 -6.22 -34.45
N CYS A 933 -4.56 -5.08 -33.81
CA CYS A 933 -5.58 -4.21 -33.24
C CYS A 933 -5.84 -2.97 -34.11
N ALA A 934 -6.94 -2.28 -33.85
CA ALA A 934 -7.29 -0.99 -34.43
C ALA A 934 -7.90 -0.08 -33.36
N GLY A 935 -8.05 1.20 -33.70
CA GLY A 935 -8.70 2.19 -32.83
C GLY A 935 -7.76 3.28 -32.32
N LYS A 936 -7.93 3.67 -31.07
CA LYS A 936 -7.14 4.77 -30.49
C LYS A 936 -6.93 4.64 -28.98
N ALA A 937 -5.89 5.30 -28.49
CA ALA A 937 -5.69 5.57 -27.08
C ALA A 937 -5.45 7.06 -26.87
N GLU A 938 -6.25 7.70 -26.02
CA GLU A 938 -6.05 9.08 -25.61
C GLU A 938 -5.07 9.13 -24.44
N LEU A 939 -3.99 9.90 -24.58
CA LEU A 939 -2.89 9.94 -23.61
C LEU A 939 -2.78 11.32 -22.98
N THR A 940 -2.90 11.39 -21.65
CA THR A 940 -2.65 12.60 -20.87
C THR A 940 -1.71 12.27 -19.71
N ASN A 941 -0.59 12.98 -19.57
CA ASN A 941 0.41 12.75 -18.54
C ASN A 941 0.90 11.28 -18.45
N VAL A 942 1.09 10.63 -19.61
CA VAL A 942 1.73 9.31 -19.67
C VAL A 942 3.23 9.48 -19.70
N VAL A 943 3.90 9.06 -18.64
CA VAL A 943 5.35 9.22 -18.46
C VAL A 943 6.01 7.85 -18.41
N ALA A 944 7.03 7.64 -19.25
CA ALA A 944 7.78 6.39 -19.28
C ALA A 944 9.29 6.64 -19.16
N ARG A 945 9.94 5.87 -18.30
CA ARG A 945 11.39 5.92 -18.06
C ARG A 945 11.99 4.51 -18.02
N ASN A 946 13.31 4.41 -18.23
CA ASN A 946 14.03 3.14 -18.26
C ASN A 946 13.48 2.15 -19.31
N ILE A 947 13.13 2.65 -20.50
CA ILE A 947 12.58 1.82 -21.59
C ILE A 947 13.72 1.24 -22.42
N ALA A 948 13.81 -0.09 -22.46
CA ALA A 948 15.00 -0.78 -22.95
C ALA A 948 15.14 -0.80 -24.48
N VAL A 949 14.03 -0.88 -25.22
CA VAL A 949 14.06 -1.13 -26.67
C VAL A 949 13.45 0.02 -27.48
N VAL A 950 12.16 0.30 -27.30
CA VAL A 950 11.41 1.24 -28.16
C VAL A 950 10.18 1.77 -27.42
N GLY A 951 9.64 2.90 -27.85
CA GLY A 951 8.35 3.38 -27.37
C GLY A 951 7.20 2.43 -27.64
N ILE A 952 7.00 2.20 -28.93
CA ILE A 952 5.86 1.48 -29.48
C ILE A 952 6.39 0.31 -30.31
N ALA A 953 6.13 -0.91 -29.85
CA ALA A 953 6.41 -2.12 -30.60
C ALA A 953 5.16 -2.50 -31.41
N SER A 954 5.18 -2.26 -32.73
CA SER A 954 3.99 -2.41 -33.58
C SER A 954 4.30 -2.60 -35.06
N CYS A 955 3.62 -3.58 -35.66
CA CYS A 955 3.53 -3.76 -37.12
C CYS A 955 2.14 -3.41 -37.70
N VAL A 956 1.25 -2.85 -36.88
CA VAL A 956 -0.16 -2.55 -37.23
C VAL A 956 -0.30 -1.39 -38.23
N GLY A 957 0.74 -0.56 -38.38
CA GLY A 957 0.68 0.63 -39.22
C GLY A 957 -0.33 1.65 -38.69
N GLY A 958 -1.05 2.35 -39.56
CA GLY A 958 -2.02 3.39 -39.18
C GLY A 958 -3.36 2.89 -38.65
N GLY A 959 -3.51 1.59 -38.36
CA GLY A 959 -4.77 1.02 -37.84
C GLY A 959 -5.08 1.44 -36.40
N PHE A 960 -4.06 1.76 -35.61
CA PHE A 960 -4.17 2.23 -34.23
C PHE A 960 -3.47 3.58 -34.09
N THR A 961 -4.07 4.49 -33.31
CA THR A 961 -3.56 5.86 -33.13
C THR A 961 -3.38 6.19 -31.65
N PHE A 962 -2.31 6.91 -31.32
CA PHE A 962 -2.11 7.49 -30.00
C PHE A 962 -2.40 8.98 -30.09
N ASP A 963 -3.46 9.41 -29.43
CA ASP A 963 -3.87 10.81 -29.37
C ASP A 963 -3.15 11.47 -28.19
N ASP A 964 -1.97 12.03 -28.46
CA ASP A 964 -1.14 12.75 -27.49
C ASP A 964 -1.78 14.11 -27.11
N ILE A 965 -2.49 14.16 -25.97
CA ILE A 965 -3.21 15.37 -25.54
C ILE A 965 -2.26 16.38 -24.88
N THR A 966 -1.68 16.04 -23.72
CA THR A 966 -0.75 16.92 -22.99
C THR A 966 0.05 16.16 -21.92
N GLY A 967 1.26 16.64 -21.63
CA GLY A 967 2.11 16.18 -20.53
C GLY A 967 2.70 14.77 -20.67
N ASN A 968 2.60 14.16 -21.85
CA ASN A 968 3.21 12.85 -22.11
C ASN A 968 4.73 12.98 -22.32
N ASP A 969 5.49 12.08 -21.71
CA ASP A 969 6.94 12.02 -21.81
C ASP A 969 7.39 10.55 -21.88
N TYR A 970 7.51 10.03 -23.09
CA TYR A 970 7.99 8.68 -23.36
C TYR A 970 8.70 8.64 -24.72
N PRO A 971 9.56 7.65 -25.00
CA PRO A 971 10.16 7.51 -26.32
C PRO A 971 9.05 7.31 -27.36
N ASN A 972 8.73 8.28 -28.21
CA ASN A 972 7.62 8.15 -29.18
C ASN A 972 8.09 7.58 -30.53
N THR A 973 9.00 6.61 -30.48
CA THR A 973 9.48 5.89 -31.67
C THR A 973 8.73 4.58 -31.83
N THR A 974 8.42 4.23 -33.07
CA THR A 974 7.75 2.96 -33.42
C THR A 974 8.70 2.04 -34.15
N LYS A 975 8.74 0.76 -33.75
CA LYS A 975 9.46 -0.29 -34.46
C LYS A 975 8.54 -1.49 -34.68
N CYS A 976 8.49 -1.97 -35.93
CA CYS A 976 7.85 -3.25 -36.21
C CYS A 976 8.72 -4.38 -35.67
N MET A 977 8.16 -5.09 -34.71
CA MET A 977 8.76 -6.23 -34.03
C MET A 977 7.96 -7.46 -34.45
N GLY A 978 8.65 -8.50 -34.92
CA GLY A 978 8.01 -9.79 -35.18
C GLY A 978 7.78 -10.48 -33.86
N PHE A 979 6.52 -10.77 -33.55
CA PHE A 979 6.10 -11.54 -32.38
C PHE A 979 5.56 -12.90 -32.84
#